data_AF-C1GEN2-F1
#
_entry.id   AF-C1GEN2-F1
#
_cell.length_a   1.000
_cell.length_b   1.000
_cell.length_c   1.000
_cell.angle_alpha   90.00
_cell.angle_beta   90.00
_cell.angle_gamma   90.00
#
_symmetry.space_group_name_H-M   'P 1'
#
loop_
_entity.id
_entity.type
_entity.pdbx_description
1 polymer ?
#
loop_
_entity_poly.entity_id
_entity_poly.type
_entity_poly.pdbx_seq_one_letter_code
_entity_poly.pdbx_strand_id
1 'polypeptide(L)'
;MPETSRAHKVNGQSTRNGSISPSLKPASGTTANMSETYQQDNGGGGEGVGGSDSSEGVYEQLRDYPDDLDYYSLLALPRNPPPTEAQIRSAYKTLTLSFHPDKQPEELRAAAAQYYNKIRTAYDTLIDPRKRIVYDMLGEEGVRQTWAEGGLMGRNGLASKQQVGVKAMDEAEFRSWFLEVMKRQERKFLNDLVDVNGVIQLSLDAKSMFQTTPNGDILIHMPNPKPSGFLLSYVLPIPLPDMSWFGTSKSVTDRDEEEDADKPSMNNGTPTQQKSETSKLQLQATINGRFGNPVQDVTIMNQDTGESIKRRIKVPLTMRSANVNLGASFVHTFQNDDPKQRVLRRPLLSFLGGTVMNINAFIIPQLAVQASISKSITPIEGTKPFSLTLKSSFTSAPTQCPPELGLSLSRMIGAGGVVTCSWVSGTLSWPGYLQDLWSNIVKQDPYAATLMPYSMSGFSIGYTSLPIMQLPTVLNEEDDDNDRNEDDMFSVDTDPTNQNRRQVNPNETWGFSLASSPMGMNLTLQYGRTIFARKPPEPLRSEWTGEGYFPNKNRSDSGAVRLGLRAVIGQDLTLGWSASGTRRVGGFTRMGLTISTIGNMGLGCSISWSRLGQTLKVPIAMCPVDQLTGDLCILAVIVPFTVYSAIEFGYLRPRARRREKQEMEKLRKRLQKRVLKRKTESAQAISMMRDQVLRRQDREAERDGLVIVHAEYGCPPSPSAREKKQIGPTAVIDDYDECMIDVTIPVAALVDQGQLVISPRVIKSQIIGFYDPFPFRPKLLRVRYQFSGKEHMVEAWDSEGITCPMKSHLL
;
A
#
# COMPACT_ATOMS: atom_id res chain seq x y z
N MET A 1 31.19 49.64 -39.31
CA MET A 1 31.71 49.51 -40.68
C MET A 1 32.40 48.15 -40.83
N PRO A 2 32.47 47.57 -42.04
CA PRO A 2 32.61 46.12 -42.27
C PRO A 2 34.02 45.78 -42.84
N GLU A 3 34.39 44.63 -43.43
CA GLU A 3 33.74 43.84 -44.49
C GLU A 3 34.27 42.39 -44.68
N THR A 4 33.32 41.45 -44.90
CA THR A 4 33.33 40.36 -45.92
C THR A 4 34.38 39.22 -45.84
N SER A 5 34.26 38.08 -46.55
CA SER A 5 33.28 37.63 -47.57
C SER A 5 32.98 36.12 -47.54
N ARG A 6 31.77 35.76 -48.02
CA ARG A 6 31.31 34.55 -48.75
C ARG A 6 32.11 33.23 -48.60
N ALA A 7 31.54 32.09 -48.17
CA ALA A 7 30.29 31.38 -48.52
C ALA A 7 30.33 30.59 -49.85
N HIS A 8 30.03 29.28 -49.76
CA HIS A 8 29.57 28.42 -50.86
C HIS A 8 28.42 27.53 -50.36
N LYS A 9 27.49 27.17 -51.24
CA LYS A 9 26.26 26.41 -50.91
C LYS A 9 25.85 25.55 -52.10
N VAL A 10 25.61 24.26 -51.87
CA VAL A 10 24.97 23.33 -52.83
C VAL A 10 23.95 22.47 -52.06
N ASN A 11 22.85 22.10 -52.71
CA ASN A 11 21.71 21.42 -52.08
C ASN A 11 21.86 19.89 -52.07
N GLY A 12 21.20 19.23 -51.11
CA GLY A 12 20.90 17.80 -51.14
C GLY A 12 19.73 17.50 -50.21
N GLN A 13 18.62 16.98 -50.75
CA GLN A 13 17.43 16.61 -49.97
C GLN A 13 17.53 15.16 -49.49
N SER A 14 17.28 14.89 -48.20
CA SER A 14 16.62 13.65 -47.76
C SER A 14 16.08 13.79 -46.33
N THR A 15 15.25 12.82 -45.90
CA THR A 15 14.52 12.85 -44.62
C THR A 15 15.07 11.84 -43.60
N ARG A 16 15.18 12.24 -42.32
CA ARG A 16 14.50 11.62 -41.16
C ARG A 16 15.04 12.09 -39.81
N ASN A 17 14.19 11.98 -38.79
CA ASN A 17 14.55 12.20 -37.39
C ASN A 17 15.29 10.99 -36.81
N GLY A 18 16.35 11.23 -36.03
CA GLY A 18 17.00 10.22 -35.20
C GLY A 18 16.64 10.39 -33.73
N SER A 19 15.73 9.56 -33.21
CA SER A 19 15.41 9.48 -31.78
C SER A 19 15.87 8.12 -31.22
N ILE A 20 16.78 8.13 -30.26
CA ILE A 20 17.35 6.89 -29.68
C ILE A 20 16.32 6.25 -28.76
N SER A 21 15.94 5.00 -29.06
CA SER A 21 15.13 4.14 -28.19
C SER A 21 15.59 2.67 -28.34
N PRO A 22 15.67 1.90 -27.23
CA PRO A 22 16.05 0.50 -27.30
C PRO A 22 14.89 -0.36 -27.83
N SER A 23 15.04 -0.92 -29.02
CA SER A 23 14.02 -1.75 -29.66
C SER A 23 14.17 -3.22 -29.29
N LEU A 24 13.36 -3.71 -28.34
CA LEU A 24 13.00 -5.12 -28.29
C LEU A 24 12.14 -5.44 -29.53
N LYS A 25 12.61 -6.37 -30.37
CA LYS A 25 11.84 -6.91 -31.51
C LYS A 25 11.39 -8.36 -31.20
N PRO A 26 10.25 -8.80 -31.76
CA PRO A 26 9.68 -10.10 -31.47
C PRO A 26 10.26 -11.21 -32.35
N ALA A 27 10.15 -12.45 -31.90
CA ALA A 27 10.30 -13.64 -32.72
C ALA A 27 8.92 -14.16 -33.15
N SER A 28 8.67 -14.17 -34.46
CA SER A 28 7.79 -15.17 -35.11
C SER A 28 8.47 -16.55 -35.02
N GLY A 29 7.79 -17.68 -35.07
CA GLY A 29 6.52 -17.95 -35.76
C GLY A 29 6.85 -18.61 -37.09
N THR A 30 6.84 -19.95 -37.10
CA THR A 30 7.54 -20.76 -38.10
C THR A 30 6.57 -21.73 -38.80
N THR A 31 6.62 -21.75 -40.13
CA THR A 31 6.10 -22.84 -40.97
C THR A 31 7.20 -23.27 -41.94
N ALA A 32 7.22 -24.55 -42.31
CA ALA A 32 8.42 -25.20 -42.85
C ALA A 32 8.61 -25.07 -44.37
N ASN A 33 9.83 -25.35 -44.82
CA ASN A 33 10.10 -26.17 -46.02
C ASN A 33 11.54 -26.73 -46.00
N MET A 34 11.77 -27.85 -46.70
CA MET A 34 13.04 -28.59 -46.75
C MET A 34 13.80 -28.31 -48.05
N SER A 35 15.15 -28.39 -48.04
CA SER A 35 15.95 -29.04 -49.11
C SER A 35 17.49 -29.04 -48.88
N GLU A 36 18.11 -30.17 -49.21
CA GLU A 36 19.44 -30.37 -49.86
C GLU A 36 20.82 -30.13 -49.14
N THR A 37 21.33 -31.22 -48.55
CA THR A 37 22.61 -31.97 -48.82
C THR A 37 24.02 -31.35 -49.06
N TYR A 38 25.02 -32.02 -48.44
CA TYR A 38 26.47 -32.14 -48.78
C TYR A 38 27.37 -30.88 -48.58
N GLN A 39 28.70 -30.95 -48.32
CA GLN A 39 29.69 -32.06 -48.34
C GLN A 39 30.95 -31.76 -47.47
N GLN A 40 31.52 -32.76 -46.75
CA GLN A 40 32.95 -32.92 -46.29
C GLN A 40 33.61 -31.79 -45.45
N ASP A 41 34.74 -31.92 -44.71
CA ASP A 41 35.76 -32.94 -44.35
C ASP A 41 36.51 -32.42 -43.06
N ASN A 42 37.35 -33.09 -42.24
CA ASN A 42 37.77 -34.49 -41.99
C ASN A 42 38.56 -34.58 -40.63
N GLY A 43 38.85 -35.80 -40.12
CA GLY A 43 40.08 -36.13 -39.35
C GLY A 43 40.06 -36.19 -37.80
N GLY A 44 40.56 -37.30 -37.19
CA GLY A 44 41.17 -37.19 -35.84
C GLY A 44 41.31 -38.36 -34.82
N GLY A 45 41.12 -39.66 -35.13
CA GLY A 45 41.40 -40.79 -34.18
C GLY A 45 40.35 -41.01 -33.06
N GLY A 46 40.23 -42.17 -32.38
CA GLY A 46 40.99 -43.44 -32.39
C GLY A 46 41.55 -43.77 -30.98
N GLU A 47 41.28 -44.90 -30.31
CA GLU A 47 40.49 -46.11 -30.60
C GLU A 47 39.78 -46.64 -29.33
N GLY A 48 38.82 -47.58 -29.47
CA GLY A 48 38.21 -48.29 -28.35
C GLY A 48 37.03 -49.18 -28.79
N VAL A 49 37.26 -50.48 -29.00
CA VAL A 49 36.28 -51.39 -29.63
C VAL A 49 35.41 -52.12 -28.59
N GLY A 50 34.09 -52.06 -28.79
CA GLY A 50 33.10 -52.92 -28.15
C GLY A 50 31.79 -52.87 -28.94
N GLY A 51 31.49 -53.90 -29.72
CA GLY A 51 30.40 -53.89 -30.69
C GLY A 51 29.16 -54.67 -30.26
N SER A 52 27.99 -54.03 -30.37
CA SER A 52 26.67 -54.66 -30.44
C SER A 52 25.71 -53.71 -31.16
N ASP A 53 24.82 -54.22 -32.00
CA ASP A 53 23.80 -53.41 -32.67
C ASP A 53 22.90 -52.70 -31.65
N SER A 54 22.77 -51.37 -31.77
CA SER A 54 21.54 -50.70 -31.34
C SER A 54 21.25 -49.47 -32.19
N SER A 55 19.99 -49.29 -32.54
CA SER A 55 19.45 -48.10 -33.22
C SER A 55 19.21 -46.93 -32.25
N GLU A 56 19.62 -47.06 -30.99
CA GLU A 56 19.23 -46.19 -29.89
C GLU A 56 19.73 -44.75 -30.06
N GLY A 57 20.95 -44.53 -30.55
CA GLY A 57 21.49 -43.17 -30.72
C GLY A 57 20.66 -42.28 -31.64
N VAL A 58 19.92 -42.86 -32.58
CA VAL A 58 18.96 -42.14 -33.45
C VAL A 58 17.63 -41.91 -32.72
N TYR A 59 17.20 -42.84 -31.86
CA TYR A 59 16.03 -42.65 -30.99
C TYR A 59 16.30 -41.63 -29.87
N GLU A 60 17.53 -41.48 -29.38
CA GLU A 60 17.88 -40.46 -28.39
C GLU A 60 17.83 -39.04 -28.99
N GLN A 61 18.34 -38.85 -30.21
CA GLN A 61 18.18 -37.57 -30.93
C GLN A 61 16.70 -37.23 -31.25
N LEU A 62 15.81 -38.23 -31.28
CA LEU A 62 14.36 -38.03 -31.41
C LEU A 62 13.64 -37.78 -30.07
N ARG A 63 14.30 -38.00 -28.92
CA ARG A 63 13.77 -37.61 -27.60
C ARG A 63 13.97 -36.13 -27.28
N ASP A 64 14.99 -35.50 -27.89
CA ASP A 64 15.35 -34.09 -27.66
C ASP A 64 14.42 -33.08 -28.38
N TYR A 65 13.14 -33.45 -28.55
CA TYR A 65 12.07 -32.53 -28.92
C TYR A 65 11.70 -31.68 -27.69
N PRO A 66 11.39 -30.36 -27.86
CA PRO A 66 10.97 -29.53 -26.74
C PRO A 66 9.66 -30.07 -26.13
N ASP A 67 9.73 -30.43 -24.84
CA ASP A 67 8.66 -31.11 -24.09
C ASP A 67 7.32 -30.33 -24.09
N ASP A 68 7.41 -29.00 -24.14
CA ASP A 68 6.32 -28.03 -24.09
C ASP A 68 5.77 -27.71 -25.49
N LEU A 69 5.08 -28.67 -26.12
CA LEU A 69 4.34 -28.40 -27.37
C LEU A 69 3.16 -27.44 -27.12
N ASP A 70 3.00 -26.42 -27.99
CA ASP A 70 1.86 -25.50 -27.95
C ASP A 70 0.54 -26.30 -28.04
N TYR A 71 -0.39 -26.08 -27.11
CA TYR A 71 -1.70 -26.75 -27.07
C TYR A 71 -2.50 -26.57 -28.36
N TYR A 72 -2.31 -25.46 -29.08
CA TYR A 72 -2.90 -25.27 -30.40
C TYR A 72 -2.31 -26.26 -31.43
N SER A 73 -1.00 -26.47 -31.45
CA SER A 73 -0.38 -27.45 -32.36
C SER A 73 -0.68 -28.90 -31.94
N LEU A 74 -0.75 -29.16 -30.64
CA LEU A 74 -1.07 -30.48 -30.08
C LEU A 74 -2.50 -30.93 -30.39
N LEU A 75 -3.46 -30.01 -30.47
CA LEU A 75 -4.82 -30.28 -31.00
C LEU A 75 -4.93 -30.11 -32.53
N ALA A 76 -3.84 -29.86 -33.24
CA ALA A 76 -3.80 -29.59 -34.69
C ALA A 76 -4.73 -28.43 -35.15
N LEU A 77 -4.83 -27.37 -34.33
CA LEU A 77 -5.64 -26.18 -34.59
C LEU A 77 -4.77 -24.96 -34.92
N PRO A 78 -5.20 -24.07 -35.83
CA PRO A 78 -4.55 -22.78 -36.01
C PRO A 78 -4.71 -21.92 -34.75
N ARG A 79 -3.74 -21.06 -34.46
CA ARG A 79 -3.85 -20.07 -33.36
C ARG A 79 -4.51 -18.75 -33.81
N ASN A 80 -4.34 -18.40 -35.09
CA ASN A 80 -4.99 -17.28 -35.77
C ASN A 80 -5.53 -17.77 -37.14
N PRO A 81 -6.82 -17.56 -37.47
CA PRO A 81 -7.89 -17.05 -36.61
C PRO A 81 -8.12 -17.98 -35.39
N PRO A 82 -8.68 -17.46 -34.29
CA PRO A 82 -8.92 -18.26 -33.09
C PRO A 82 -9.98 -19.36 -33.35
N PRO A 83 -9.69 -20.64 -33.09
CA PRO A 83 -10.63 -21.73 -33.31
C PRO A 83 -11.88 -21.65 -32.44
N THR A 84 -13.00 -22.06 -33.03
CA THR A 84 -14.33 -22.15 -32.40
C THR A 84 -14.40 -23.35 -31.45
N GLU A 85 -15.20 -23.29 -30.39
CA GLU A 85 -15.43 -24.42 -29.48
C GLU A 85 -15.77 -25.74 -30.21
N ALA A 86 -16.57 -25.69 -31.28
CA ALA A 86 -16.92 -26.87 -32.06
C ALA A 86 -15.68 -27.56 -32.68
N GLN A 87 -14.70 -26.77 -33.15
CA GLN A 87 -13.44 -27.27 -33.71
C GLN A 87 -12.55 -27.89 -32.61
N ILE A 88 -12.49 -27.24 -31.44
CA ILE A 88 -11.75 -27.74 -30.26
C ILE A 88 -12.32 -29.08 -29.80
N ARG A 89 -13.65 -29.18 -29.67
CA ARG A 89 -14.35 -30.43 -29.31
C ARG A 89 -14.19 -31.53 -30.36
N SER A 90 -14.19 -31.21 -31.67
CA SER A 90 -13.96 -32.20 -32.72
C SER A 90 -12.52 -32.70 -32.76
N ALA A 91 -11.53 -31.81 -32.63
CA ALA A 91 -10.12 -32.17 -32.60
C ALA A 91 -9.80 -33.08 -31.40
N TYR A 92 -10.25 -32.69 -30.21
CA TYR A 92 -10.13 -33.50 -29.00
C TYR A 92 -10.76 -34.89 -29.19
N LYS A 93 -12.01 -34.98 -29.67
CA LYS A 93 -12.67 -36.28 -29.89
C LYS A 93 -11.85 -37.21 -30.82
N THR A 94 -11.28 -36.68 -31.89
CA THR A 94 -10.45 -37.46 -32.83
C THR A 94 -9.17 -37.97 -32.16
N LEU A 95 -8.44 -37.09 -31.46
CA LEU A 95 -7.16 -37.42 -30.82
C LEU A 95 -7.34 -38.33 -29.59
N THR A 96 -8.39 -38.12 -28.80
CA THR A 96 -8.77 -39.03 -27.68
C THR A 96 -9.07 -40.43 -28.19
N LEU A 97 -9.64 -40.58 -29.39
CA LEU A 97 -9.95 -41.90 -29.97
C LEU A 97 -8.71 -42.65 -30.47
N SER A 98 -7.66 -41.94 -30.92
CA SER A 98 -6.39 -42.55 -31.35
C SER A 98 -5.44 -42.85 -30.18
N PHE A 99 -5.34 -41.97 -29.19
CA PHE A 99 -4.40 -42.10 -28.07
C PHE A 99 -4.99 -42.76 -26.81
N HIS A 100 -6.16 -43.40 -26.89
CA HIS A 100 -6.75 -44.11 -25.75
C HIS A 100 -5.90 -45.33 -25.35
N PRO A 101 -5.48 -45.49 -24.07
CA PRO A 101 -4.56 -46.55 -23.66
C PRO A 101 -5.10 -47.96 -23.94
N ASP A 102 -6.39 -48.20 -23.71
CA ASP A 102 -7.07 -49.49 -23.92
C ASP A 102 -7.08 -49.96 -25.39
N LYS A 103 -6.78 -49.06 -26.34
CA LYS A 103 -6.74 -49.35 -27.79
C LYS A 103 -5.33 -49.52 -28.33
N GLN A 104 -4.31 -49.44 -27.48
CA GLN A 104 -2.91 -49.43 -27.88
C GLN A 104 -2.20 -50.73 -27.46
N PRO A 105 -1.21 -51.21 -28.24
CA PRO A 105 -0.37 -52.36 -27.87
C PRO A 105 0.29 -52.20 -26.50
N GLU A 106 0.60 -53.34 -25.88
CA GLU A 106 1.24 -53.45 -24.55
C GLU A 106 2.41 -52.46 -24.37
N GLU A 107 3.31 -52.46 -25.35
CA GLU A 107 4.55 -51.65 -25.41
C GLU A 107 4.29 -50.15 -25.52
N LEU A 108 3.22 -49.74 -26.22
CA LEU A 108 2.90 -48.34 -26.51
C LEU A 108 1.95 -47.72 -25.48
N ARG A 109 1.30 -48.53 -24.64
CA ARG A 109 0.28 -48.10 -23.68
C ARG A 109 0.76 -47.01 -22.73
N ALA A 110 2.02 -47.09 -22.27
CA ALA A 110 2.62 -46.09 -21.38
C ALA A 110 2.82 -44.73 -22.07
N ALA A 111 3.34 -44.72 -23.30
CA ALA A 111 3.49 -43.50 -24.09
C ALA A 111 2.13 -42.90 -24.48
N ALA A 112 1.18 -43.74 -24.89
CA ALA A 112 -0.19 -43.33 -25.20
C ALA A 112 -0.86 -42.64 -24.00
N ALA A 113 -0.71 -43.17 -22.78
CA ALA A 113 -1.24 -42.54 -21.57
C ALA A 113 -0.64 -41.14 -21.28
N GLN A 114 0.65 -40.92 -21.58
CA GLN A 114 1.27 -39.59 -21.45
C GLN A 114 0.70 -38.60 -22.48
N TYR A 115 0.63 -38.99 -23.76
CA TYR A 115 0.03 -38.15 -24.81
C TYR A 115 -1.46 -37.88 -24.55
N TYR A 116 -2.23 -38.88 -24.11
CA TYR A 116 -3.62 -38.75 -23.72
C TYR A 116 -3.81 -37.67 -22.63
N ASN A 117 -2.93 -37.63 -21.64
CA ASN A 117 -2.95 -36.61 -20.60
C ASN A 117 -2.57 -35.22 -21.13
N LYS A 118 -1.54 -35.08 -21.99
CA LYS A 118 -1.21 -33.80 -22.66
C LYS A 118 -2.36 -33.31 -23.58
N ILE A 119 -3.06 -34.21 -24.28
CA ILE A 119 -4.25 -33.91 -25.11
C ILE A 119 -5.42 -33.42 -24.24
N ARG A 120 -5.62 -34.04 -23.07
CA ARG A 120 -6.64 -33.64 -22.11
C ARG A 120 -6.37 -32.28 -21.49
N THR A 121 -5.13 -31.97 -21.07
CA THR A 121 -4.81 -30.63 -20.53
C THR A 121 -4.90 -29.54 -21.59
N ALA A 122 -4.49 -29.82 -22.84
CA ALA A 122 -4.69 -28.91 -23.97
C ALA A 122 -6.18 -28.61 -24.23
N TYR A 123 -7.05 -29.63 -24.20
CA TYR A 123 -8.49 -29.44 -24.32
C TYR A 123 -9.08 -28.66 -23.13
N ASP A 124 -8.81 -29.11 -21.89
CA ASP A 124 -9.35 -28.53 -20.66
C ASP A 124 -8.90 -27.07 -20.43
N THR A 125 -7.91 -26.57 -21.16
CA THR A 125 -7.42 -25.18 -21.13
C THR A 125 -7.85 -24.35 -22.33
N LEU A 126 -7.92 -24.90 -23.54
CA LEU A 126 -8.38 -24.17 -24.72
C LEU A 126 -9.91 -24.07 -24.82
N ILE A 127 -10.68 -24.97 -24.19
CA ILE A 127 -12.16 -24.93 -24.18
C ILE A 127 -12.74 -23.89 -23.20
N ASP A 128 -12.02 -23.54 -22.13
CA ASP A 128 -12.40 -22.45 -21.21
C ASP A 128 -11.76 -21.15 -21.73
N PRO A 129 -12.56 -20.17 -22.21
CA PRO A 129 -12.00 -18.94 -22.79
C PRO A 129 -11.14 -18.16 -21.79
N ARG A 130 -11.35 -18.30 -20.47
CA ARG A 130 -10.52 -17.63 -19.46
C ARG A 130 -9.18 -18.30 -19.29
N LYS A 131 -9.12 -19.63 -19.26
CA LYS A 131 -7.84 -20.37 -19.25
C LYS A 131 -7.07 -20.11 -20.55
N ARG A 132 -7.76 -20.14 -21.70
CA ARG A 132 -7.22 -19.79 -23.01
C ARG A 132 -6.61 -18.39 -23.04
N ILE A 133 -7.31 -17.38 -22.52
CA ILE A 133 -6.78 -16.00 -22.41
C ILE A 133 -5.50 -15.94 -21.54
N VAL A 134 -5.39 -16.75 -20.49
CA VAL A 134 -4.16 -16.83 -19.67
C VAL A 134 -3.05 -17.59 -20.40
N TYR A 135 -3.36 -18.70 -21.05
CA TYR A 135 -2.43 -19.48 -21.89
C TYR A 135 -1.83 -18.61 -23.01
N ASP A 136 -2.67 -17.83 -23.68
CA ASP A 136 -2.26 -16.89 -24.75
C ASP A 136 -1.38 -15.72 -24.26
N MET A 137 -1.22 -15.53 -22.94
CA MET A 137 -0.32 -14.52 -22.36
C MET A 137 0.90 -15.10 -21.63
N LEU A 138 0.77 -16.28 -21.02
CA LEU A 138 1.72 -16.81 -20.02
C LEU A 138 2.02 -18.32 -20.18
N GLY A 139 1.52 -18.97 -21.24
CA GLY A 139 1.75 -20.40 -21.50
C GLY A 139 1.12 -21.34 -20.46
N GLU A 140 1.56 -22.60 -20.45
CA GLU A 140 1.04 -23.61 -19.52
C GLU A 140 1.31 -23.25 -18.06
N GLU A 141 2.55 -22.87 -17.73
CA GLU A 141 2.93 -22.48 -16.36
C GLU A 141 2.04 -21.37 -15.81
N GLY A 142 1.72 -20.37 -16.62
CA GLY A 142 0.83 -19.29 -16.25
C GLY A 142 -0.58 -19.76 -15.90
N VAL A 143 -1.13 -20.72 -16.65
CA VAL A 143 -2.43 -21.33 -16.31
C VAL A 143 -2.31 -22.14 -15.01
N ARG A 144 -1.26 -22.96 -14.86
CA ARG A 144 -1.02 -23.79 -13.68
C ARG A 144 -0.91 -22.93 -12.41
N GLN A 145 -0.09 -21.88 -12.43
CA GLN A 145 0.05 -20.93 -11.32
C GLN A 145 -1.23 -20.12 -11.05
N THR A 146 -2.00 -19.78 -12.09
CA THR A 146 -3.23 -18.99 -11.95
C THR A 146 -4.36 -19.80 -11.29
N TRP A 147 -4.47 -21.10 -11.55
CA TRP A 147 -5.52 -21.98 -11.00
C TRP A 147 -5.08 -22.84 -9.80
N ALA A 148 -3.79 -22.92 -9.48
CA ALA A 148 -3.27 -23.54 -8.26
C ALA A 148 -3.89 -22.93 -6.98
N GLU A 149 -3.84 -23.66 -5.87
CA GLU A 149 -4.33 -23.16 -4.58
C GLU A 149 -3.57 -21.90 -4.14
N GLY A 150 -4.31 -20.87 -3.71
CA GLY A 150 -3.76 -19.53 -3.47
C GLY A 150 -3.46 -18.70 -4.73
N GLY A 151 -3.50 -19.28 -5.93
CA GLY A 151 -3.38 -18.62 -7.22
C GLY A 151 -4.51 -17.59 -7.48
N LEU A 152 -4.39 -16.78 -8.54
CA LEU A 152 -5.31 -15.66 -8.78
C LEU A 152 -6.78 -16.14 -8.94
N MET A 153 -6.98 -17.28 -9.62
CA MET A 153 -8.28 -17.90 -9.93
C MET A 153 -8.55 -19.17 -9.12
N GLY A 154 -7.58 -19.65 -8.35
CA GLY A 154 -7.67 -20.86 -7.53
C GLY A 154 -8.49 -20.71 -6.24
N ARG A 155 -8.58 -21.81 -5.48
CA ARG A 155 -9.25 -21.84 -4.17
C ARG A 155 -8.59 -20.81 -3.23
N ASN A 156 -9.41 -20.04 -2.52
CA ASN A 156 -9.01 -18.91 -1.66
C ASN A 156 -8.29 -17.73 -2.37
N GLY A 157 -8.22 -17.75 -3.71
CA GLY A 157 -7.55 -16.77 -4.56
C GLY A 157 -8.20 -15.38 -4.61
N LEU A 158 -7.55 -14.45 -5.32
CA LEU A 158 -8.04 -13.07 -5.50
C LEU A 158 -9.42 -13.00 -6.16
N ALA A 159 -9.68 -13.87 -7.14
CA ALA A 159 -10.98 -13.97 -7.82
C ALA A 159 -12.12 -14.40 -6.88
N SER A 160 -11.82 -15.23 -5.88
CA SER A 160 -12.78 -15.68 -4.86
C SER A 160 -13.12 -14.60 -3.84
N LYS A 161 -12.27 -13.58 -3.71
CA LYS A 161 -12.45 -12.43 -2.79
C LYS A 161 -13.17 -11.25 -3.45
N GLN A 162 -13.60 -11.39 -4.71
CA GLN A 162 -14.29 -10.33 -5.45
C GLN A 162 -15.80 -10.54 -5.42
N GLN A 163 -16.54 -9.54 -4.93
CA GLN A 163 -17.96 -9.63 -4.58
C GLN A 163 -18.86 -9.94 -5.79
N VAL A 164 -18.50 -9.44 -6.98
CA VAL A 164 -18.93 -10.02 -8.26
C VAL A 164 -17.85 -11.01 -8.69
N GLY A 165 -18.16 -12.31 -8.62
CA GLY A 165 -17.22 -13.37 -8.95
C GLY A 165 -16.77 -13.29 -10.41
N VAL A 166 -15.46 -13.49 -10.65
CA VAL A 166 -14.82 -13.36 -11.97
C VAL A 166 -15.43 -14.28 -13.05
N LYS A 167 -16.14 -15.34 -12.62
CA LYS A 167 -16.96 -16.22 -13.47
C LYS A 167 -18.08 -15.50 -14.25
N ALA A 168 -18.45 -14.26 -13.88
CA ALA A 168 -19.47 -13.44 -14.55
C ALA A 168 -18.91 -12.40 -15.55
N MET A 169 -17.57 -12.28 -15.70
CA MET A 169 -16.97 -11.32 -16.64
C MET A 169 -16.96 -11.84 -18.09
N ASP A 170 -17.20 -10.93 -19.03
CA ASP A 170 -16.94 -11.14 -20.47
C ASP A 170 -15.44 -11.36 -20.76
N GLU A 171 -15.09 -11.91 -21.92
CA GLU A 171 -13.71 -12.20 -22.32
C GLU A 171 -12.83 -10.94 -22.37
N ALA A 172 -13.33 -9.85 -22.95
CA ALA A 172 -12.59 -8.60 -23.06
C ALA A 172 -12.42 -7.92 -21.69
N GLU A 173 -13.45 -8.00 -20.84
CA GLU A 173 -13.40 -7.52 -19.46
C GLU A 173 -12.40 -8.33 -18.63
N PHE A 174 -12.47 -9.66 -18.69
CA PHE A 174 -11.55 -10.58 -18.01
C PHE A 174 -10.09 -10.34 -18.44
N ARG A 175 -9.82 -10.22 -19.74
CA ARG A 175 -8.49 -9.87 -20.28
C ARG A 175 -7.97 -8.55 -19.71
N SER A 176 -8.83 -7.52 -19.61
CA SER A 176 -8.44 -6.22 -19.04
C SER A 176 -8.17 -6.30 -17.52
N TRP A 177 -9.00 -7.05 -16.78
CA TRP A 177 -8.88 -7.29 -15.34
C TRP A 177 -7.61 -8.07 -15.02
N PHE A 178 -7.35 -9.17 -15.72
CA PHE A 178 -6.17 -10.02 -15.52
C PHE A 178 -4.88 -9.24 -15.74
N LEU A 179 -4.80 -8.44 -16.81
CA LEU A 179 -3.68 -7.55 -17.07
C LEU A 179 -3.51 -6.44 -16.01
N GLU A 180 -4.59 -5.95 -15.37
CA GLU A 180 -4.46 -5.01 -14.24
C GLU A 180 -4.00 -5.70 -12.95
N VAL A 181 -4.45 -6.94 -12.70
CA VAL A 181 -4.04 -7.73 -11.52
C VAL A 181 -2.58 -8.16 -11.63
N MET A 182 -2.14 -8.68 -12.77
CA MET A 182 -0.73 -9.02 -13.02
C MET A 182 0.18 -7.79 -12.84
N LYS A 183 -0.16 -6.64 -13.45
CA LYS A 183 0.57 -5.37 -13.25
C LYS A 183 0.52 -4.85 -11.81
N ARG A 184 -0.40 -5.33 -10.97
CA ARG A 184 -0.50 -4.99 -9.55
C ARG A 184 0.37 -5.91 -8.70
N GLN A 185 0.45 -7.20 -9.03
CA GLN A 185 1.36 -8.16 -8.42
C GLN A 185 2.82 -7.88 -8.79
N GLU A 186 3.12 -7.66 -10.08
CA GLU A 186 4.42 -7.21 -10.59
C GLU A 186 4.92 -5.98 -9.80
N ARG A 187 4.07 -4.94 -9.65
CA ARG A 187 4.40 -3.76 -8.86
C ARG A 187 4.55 -4.02 -7.37
N LYS A 188 3.88 -5.02 -6.80
CA LYS A 188 4.08 -5.41 -5.41
C LYS A 188 5.45 -6.08 -5.28
N PHE A 189 5.71 -7.10 -6.08
CA PHE A 189 6.99 -7.81 -6.15
C PHE A 189 8.18 -6.86 -6.38
N LEU A 190 8.05 -5.87 -7.29
CA LEU A 190 9.07 -4.84 -7.53
C LEU A 190 9.22 -3.82 -6.38
N ASN A 191 8.24 -3.68 -5.47
CA ASN A 191 8.45 -2.94 -4.23
C ASN A 191 9.13 -3.83 -3.20
N ASP A 192 8.64 -5.06 -3.02
CA ASP A 192 9.14 -6.05 -2.07
C ASP A 192 10.62 -6.43 -2.36
N LEU A 193 11.03 -6.42 -3.63
CA LEU A 193 12.41 -6.63 -4.11
C LEU A 193 13.31 -5.39 -3.91
N VAL A 194 12.71 -4.21 -3.68
CA VAL A 194 13.41 -2.93 -3.40
C VAL A 194 13.10 -2.46 -1.96
N ASP A 195 13.05 -3.41 -1.02
CA ASP A 195 13.06 -3.15 0.43
C ASP A 195 14.45 -2.69 0.93
N VAL A 196 15.41 -2.56 0.01
CA VAL A 196 16.71 -1.91 0.15
C VAL A 196 16.52 -0.42 0.48
N ASN A 197 16.98 -0.01 1.65
CA ASN A 197 16.89 1.39 2.09
C ASN A 197 18.20 2.13 1.79
N GLY A 198 18.13 3.07 0.83
CA GLY A 198 19.29 3.86 0.38
C GLY A 198 19.20 5.32 0.83
N VAL A 199 20.32 5.90 1.27
CA VAL A 199 20.47 7.34 1.51
C VAL A 199 21.61 7.87 0.66
N ILE A 200 21.32 8.77 -0.27
CA ILE A 200 22.31 9.53 -1.01
C ILE A 200 22.17 10.98 -0.56
N GLN A 201 23.21 11.52 0.04
CA GLN A 201 23.28 12.92 0.45
C GLN A 201 24.52 13.58 -0.15
N LEU A 202 24.31 14.70 -0.85
CA LEU A 202 25.36 15.49 -1.49
C LEU A 202 25.23 16.93 -0.99
N SER A 203 26.17 17.40 -0.17
CA SER A 203 26.11 18.75 0.36
C SER A 203 26.81 19.74 -0.57
N LEU A 204 26.18 20.90 -0.74
CA LEU A 204 26.70 22.01 -1.54
C LEU A 204 27.01 23.20 -0.63
N ASP A 205 28.17 23.81 -0.81
CA ASP A 205 28.49 25.12 -0.23
C ASP A 205 28.21 26.20 -1.27
N ALA A 206 27.23 27.05 -0.96
CA ALA A 206 26.84 28.23 -1.71
C ALA A 206 26.75 29.46 -0.79
N LYS A 207 27.58 29.54 0.25
CA LYS A 207 27.61 30.63 1.26
C LYS A 207 27.78 32.04 0.69
N SER A 208 28.15 32.16 -0.59
CA SER A 208 28.21 33.45 -1.29
C SER A 208 26.85 33.92 -1.83
N MET A 209 25.75 33.20 -1.58
CA MET A 209 24.42 33.53 -2.11
C MET A 209 23.79 34.75 -1.43
N PHE A 210 23.98 34.88 -0.11
CA PHE A 210 23.53 36.01 0.67
C PHE A 210 24.71 36.63 1.41
N GLN A 211 24.81 37.95 1.39
CA GLN A 211 25.70 38.72 2.24
C GLN A 211 24.89 39.82 2.92
N THR A 212 25.16 40.06 4.20
CA THR A 212 24.54 41.15 4.97
C THR A 212 25.55 42.27 5.16
N THR A 213 25.18 43.51 4.86
CA THR A 213 26.01 44.67 5.18
C THR A 213 25.95 44.97 6.69
N PRO A 214 26.93 45.68 7.28
CA PRO A 214 26.83 46.17 8.66
C PRO A 214 25.62 47.09 8.92
N ASN A 215 25.01 47.63 7.86
CA ASN A 215 23.82 48.48 7.93
C ASN A 215 22.50 47.67 7.97
N GLY A 216 22.56 46.35 7.77
CA GLY A 216 21.40 45.44 7.75
C GLY A 216 20.91 45.04 6.35
N ASP A 217 21.43 45.64 5.28
CA ASP A 217 20.99 45.34 3.91
C ASP A 217 21.36 43.91 3.49
N ILE A 218 20.40 43.19 2.89
CA ILE A 218 20.58 41.82 2.40
C ILE A 218 20.90 41.86 0.90
N LEU A 219 22.16 41.64 0.55
CA LEU A 219 22.62 41.50 -0.84
C LEU A 219 22.49 40.05 -1.30
N ILE A 220 21.79 39.84 -2.41
CA ILE A 220 21.63 38.53 -3.05
C ILE A 220 22.58 38.45 -4.25
N HIS A 221 23.52 37.51 -4.23
CA HIS A 221 24.45 37.26 -5.32
C HIS A 221 24.20 35.90 -5.97
N MET A 222 24.60 35.76 -7.24
CA MET A 222 24.51 34.48 -7.95
C MET A 222 25.46 33.46 -7.29
N PRO A 223 24.96 32.33 -6.77
CA PRO A 223 25.81 31.34 -6.11
C PRO A 223 26.72 30.61 -7.11
N ASN A 224 27.94 30.31 -6.68
CA ASN A 224 28.84 29.36 -7.34
C ASN A 224 28.93 28.10 -6.46
N PRO A 225 27.96 27.17 -6.57
CA PRO A 225 27.80 26.05 -5.63
C PRO A 225 28.93 25.04 -5.79
N LYS A 226 29.70 24.82 -4.72
CA LYS A 226 30.79 23.84 -4.68
C LYS A 226 30.35 22.61 -3.88
N PRO A 227 30.60 21.38 -4.35
CA PRO A 227 30.38 20.20 -3.52
C PRO A 227 31.28 20.28 -2.28
N SER A 228 30.70 20.07 -1.10
CA SER A 228 31.37 20.22 0.20
C SER A 228 31.48 18.93 0.99
N GLY A 229 30.62 17.95 0.68
CA GLY A 229 30.67 16.61 1.27
C GLY A 229 29.59 15.69 0.73
N PHE A 230 29.66 14.44 1.18
CA PHE A 230 28.77 13.37 0.77
C PHE A 230 28.50 12.40 1.92
N LEU A 231 27.36 11.73 1.85
CA LEU A 231 26.97 10.61 2.68
C LEU A 231 26.20 9.62 1.80
N LEU A 232 26.75 8.43 1.62
CA LEU A 232 26.13 7.30 0.94
C LEU A 232 25.88 6.21 1.98
N SER A 233 24.62 5.93 2.30
CA SER A 233 24.21 4.81 3.15
C SER A 233 23.39 3.81 2.36
N TYR A 234 23.58 2.53 2.66
CA TYR A 234 22.91 1.41 2.04
C TYR A 234 22.59 0.38 3.11
N VAL A 235 21.30 0.08 3.29
CA VAL A 235 20.81 -0.95 4.22
C VAL A 235 20.08 -2.02 3.42
N LEU A 236 20.65 -3.22 3.42
CA LEU A 236 20.14 -4.39 2.71
C LEU A 236 19.56 -5.37 3.73
N PRO A 237 18.23 -5.57 3.80
CA PRO A 237 17.67 -6.69 4.54
C PRO A 237 18.06 -8.01 3.86
N ILE A 238 18.56 -8.96 4.65
CA ILE A 238 18.77 -10.35 4.25
C ILE A 238 17.61 -11.17 4.82
N PRO A 239 16.79 -11.82 3.98
CA PRO A 239 15.79 -12.76 4.47
C PRO A 239 16.51 -13.96 5.09
N LEU A 240 16.27 -14.21 6.37
CA LEU A 240 16.71 -15.43 7.04
C LEU A 240 15.63 -16.52 6.94
N PRO A 241 16.00 -17.81 6.88
CA PRO A 241 15.05 -18.88 7.12
C PRO A 241 14.47 -18.75 8.54
N ASP A 242 13.21 -19.15 8.70
CA ASP A 242 12.48 -19.01 9.96
C ASP A 242 13.18 -19.78 11.08
N MET A 243 13.75 -19.05 12.06
CA MET A 243 14.61 -19.61 13.12
C MET A 243 13.80 -20.28 14.25
N SER A 244 12.63 -20.82 13.92
CA SER A 244 11.73 -21.56 14.82
C SER A 244 12.41 -22.69 15.59
N TRP A 245 13.47 -23.29 15.02
CA TRP A 245 14.32 -24.29 15.69
C TRP A 245 15.01 -23.78 16.98
N PHE A 246 15.15 -22.46 17.16
CA PHE A 246 15.77 -21.85 18.33
C PHE A 246 14.78 -21.58 19.48
N GLY A 247 13.45 -21.74 19.27
CA GLY A 247 12.46 -21.25 20.24
C GLY A 247 11.04 -21.80 20.17
N THR A 248 10.67 -22.64 19.20
CA THR A 248 9.34 -23.28 19.14
C THR A 248 9.48 -24.76 18.79
N SER A 249 8.95 -25.66 19.61
CA SER A 249 8.96 -27.09 19.30
C SER A 249 8.06 -27.37 18.10
N LYS A 250 8.66 -27.81 16.99
CA LYS A 250 7.96 -28.25 15.78
C LYS A 250 7.01 -29.40 16.14
N SER A 251 5.73 -29.09 16.32
CA SER A 251 4.70 -30.07 16.63
C SER A 251 4.46 -30.95 15.40
N VAL A 252 5.09 -32.13 15.39
CA VAL A 252 4.81 -33.17 14.40
C VAL A 252 3.41 -33.70 14.69
N THR A 253 2.44 -33.22 13.91
CA THR A 253 1.11 -33.82 13.74
C THR A 253 1.02 -34.49 12.37
N ASP A 254 2.07 -35.20 11.99
CA ASP A 254 1.94 -36.33 11.08
C ASP A 254 1.44 -37.52 11.93
N ARG A 255 0.11 -37.65 12.00
CA ARG A 255 -0.62 -38.83 12.46
C ARG A 255 -1.93 -38.90 11.70
N ASP A 256 -1.97 -39.81 10.74
CA ASP A 256 -3.07 -40.74 10.48
C ASP A 256 -4.42 -40.36 11.12
N GLU A 257 -5.21 -39.54 10.43
CA GLU A 257 -6.66 -39.45 10.62
C GLU A 257 -7.32 -39.88 9.30
N GLU A 258 -7.79 -41.12 9.27
CA GLU A 258 -8.69 -41.62 8.23
C GLU A 258 -10.07 -40.93 8.35
N GLU A 259 -10.87 -41.13 7.30
CA GLU A 259 -12.27 -40.74 7.11
C GLU A 259 -13.06 -40.29 8.36
N ASP A 260 -13.49 -39.00 8.35
CA ASP A 260 -14.88 -38.71 8.69
C ASP A 260 -15.38 -37.43 7.99
N ALA A 261 -16.69 -37.39 7.67
CA ALA A 261 -17.29 -36.35 6.84
C ALA A 261 -18.23 -35.40 7.63
N ASP A 262 -18.72 -34.36 6.93
CA ASP A 262 -19.84 -33.50 7.33
C ASP A 262 -19.77 -32.73 8.67
N LYS A 263 -19.22 -31.50 8.59
CA LYS A 263 -19.81 -30.31 9.24
C LYS A 263 -19.41 -28.99 8.56
N PRO A 264 -20.35 -28.21 8.01
CA PRO A 264 -20.06 -26.90 7.42
C PRO A 264 -20.00 -25.81 8.51
N SER A 265 -18.80 -25.53 9.03
CA SER A 265 -18.58 -24.45 10.00
C SER A 265 -18.60 -23.07 9.33
N MET A 266 -19.74 -22.39 9.41
CA MET A 266 -19.85 -20.95 9.14
C MET A 266 -18.92 -20.16 10.07
N ASN A 267 -17.90 -19.50 9.53
CA ASN A 267 -17.24 -18.40 10.23
C ASN A 267 -16.69 -17.35 9.27
N ASN A 268 -17.04 -16.08 9.51
CA ASN A 268 -16.68 -14.97 8.63
C ASN A 268 -15.35 -14.32 9.06
N GLY A 269 -14.45 -14.15 8.09
CA GLY A 269 -13.54 -13.01 7.97
C GLY A 269 -12.78 -12.54 9.22
N THR A 270 -11.70 -13.24 9.58
CA THR A 270 -10.52 -12.58 10.15
C THR A 270 -9.52 -12.23 9.03
N PRO A 271 -8.79 -11.10 9.12
CA PRO A 271 -7.77 -10.78 8.13
C PRO A 271 -6.63 -11.79 8.23
N THR A 272 -6.11 -12.24 7.08
CA THR A 272 -4.97 -13.15 7.00
C THR A 272 -3.82 -12.58 7.82
N GLN A 273 -3.48 -13.22 8.94
CA GLN A 273 -2.35 -12.82 9.75
C GLN A 273 -1.09 -12.83 8.88
N GLN A 274 -0.48 -11.67 8.68
CA GLN A 274 0.85 -11.61 8.10
C GLN A 274 1.79 -12.27 9.11
N LYS A 275 2.30 -13.46 8.77
CA LYS A 275 3.25 -14.20 9.61
C LYS A 275 4.37 -13.26 10.02
N SER A 276 4.44 -12.94 11.30
CA SER A 276 5.37 -11.94 11.83
C SER A 276 6.79 -12.45 11.69
N GLU A 277 7.60 -11.74 10.89
CA GLU A 277 8.97 -12.12 10.57
C GLU A 277 9.84 -12.07 11.83
N THR A 278 10.03 -13.25 12.44
CA THR A 278 10.66 -13.47 13.75
C THR A 278 12.11 -13.01 13.81
N SER A 279 12.85 -13.12 12.69
CA SER A 279 14.25 -12.74 12.57
C SER A 279 14.47 -11.91 11.31
N LYS A 280 15.19 -10.79 11.45
CA LYS A 280 15.64 -9.95 10.35
C LYS A 280 17.13 -9.65 10.50
N LEU A 281 17.93 -10.10 9.55
CA LEU A 281 19.31 -9.62 9.37
C LEU A 281 19.31 -8.45 8.41
N GLN A 282 20.12 -7.43 8.66
CA GLN A 282 20.38 -6.35 7.70
C GLN A 282 21.87 -6.04 7.64
N LEU A 283 22.42 -5.92 6.44
CA LEU A 283 23.77 -5.36 6.24
C LEU A 283 23.68 -3.85 6.12
N GLN A 284 24.57 -3.14 6.80
CA GLN A 284 24.64 -1.68 6.81
C GLN A 284 26.01 -1.23 6.33
N ALA A 285 26.05 -0.57 5.17
CA ALA A 285 27.24 0.11 4.67
C ALA A 285 26.96 1.62 4.63
N THR A 286 27.88 2.44 5.13
CA THR A 286 27.77 3.90 5.09
C THR A 286 29.13 4.53 4.87
N ILE A 287 29.27 5.34 3.81
CA ILE A 287 30.46 6.14 3.53
C ILE A 287 30.06 7.60 3.72
N ASN A 288 30.67 8.29 4.69
CA ASN A 288 30.54 9.74 4.83
C ASN A 288 31.88 10.41 4.58
N GLY A 289 31.89 11.61 4.00
CA GLY A 289 33.12 12.33 3.71
C GLY A 289 32.90 13.78 3.32
N ARG A 290 34.00 14.52 3.18
CA ARG A 290 34.01 15.89 2.68
C ARG A 290 34.61 15.92 1.29
N PHE A 291 34.27 16.94 0.51
CA PHE A 291 34.98 17.25 -0.73
C PHE A 291 35.91 18.44 -0.47
N GLY A 292 37.04 18.49 -1.17
CA GLY A 292 37.93 19.63 -1.11
C GLY A 292 39.00 19.59 -2.19
N ASN A 293 39.66 20.73 -2.39
CA ASN A 293 40.82 20.84 -3.27
C ASN A 293 42.04 20.82 -2.36
N PRO A 294 42.79 19.70 -2.24
CA PRO A 294 44.03 19.73 -1.48
C PRO A 294 45.02 20.69 -2.15
N VAL A 295 45.70 21.47 -1.32
CA VAL A 295 46.81 22.32 -1.77
C VAL A 295 48.08 21.51 -1.56
N GLN A 296 48.81 21.28 -2.64
CA GLN A 296 50.10 20.60 -2.59
C GLN A 296 51.21 21.59 -2.92
N ASP A 297 52.15 21.73 -2.00
CA ASP A 297 53.36 22.53 -2.16
C ASP A 297 54.37 21.70 -2.97
N VAL A 298 54.55 22.03 -4.24
CA VAL A 298 55.46 21.31 -5.15
C VAL A 298 56.72 22.14 -5.39
N THR A 299 57.87 21.59 -5.02
CA THR A 299 59.19 22.11 -5.42
C THR A 299 59.47 21.75 -6.87
N ILE A 300 59.39 22.73 -7.77
CA ILE A 300 59.82 22.59 -9.16
C ILE A 300 61.27 23.05 -9.22
N MET A 301 62.22 22.15 -9.52
CA MET A 301 63.61 22.53 -9.77
C MET A 301 63.77 22.93 -11.24
N ASN A 302 64.32 24.10 -11.50
CA ASN A 302 64.60 24.55 -12.85
C ASN A 302 65.93 23.94 -13.34
N GLN A 303 65.90 23.14 -14.40
CA GLN A 303 67.06 22.32 -14.79
C GLN A 303 68.25 23.16 -15.27
N ASP A 304 68.00 24.34 -15.85
CA ASP A 304 69.04 25.22 -16.40
C ASP A 304 69.67 26.18 -15.38
N THR A 305 69.03 26.41 -14.22
CA THR A 305 69.51 27.36 -13.19
C THR A 305 69.71 26.76 -11.80
N GLY A 306 69.29 25.52 -11.56
CA GLY A 306 69.42 24.83 -10.26
C GLY A 306 68.50 25.34 -9.14
N GLU A 307 67.76 26.43 -9.35
CA GLU A 307 66.86 27.01 -8.36
C GLU A 307 65.59 26.15 -8.15
N SER A 308 65.16 26.03 -6.89
CA SER A 308 63.97 25.25 -6.51
C SER A 308 62.77 26.14 -6.14
N ILE A 309 61.85 26.29 -7.09
CA ILE A 309 60.66 27.14 -6.95
C ILE A 309 59.55 26.35 -6.25
N LYS A 310 59.23 26.72 -5.01
CA LYS A 310 58.08 26.18 -4.25
C LYS A 310 56.77 26.78 -4.77
N ARG A 311 56.02 26.02 -5.56
CA ARG A 311 54.73 26.44 -6.14
C ARG A 311 53.57 25.70 -5.47
N ARG A 312 52.61 26.46 -4.90
CA ARG A 312 51.38 25.89 -4.35
C ARG A 312 50.38 25.58 -5.47
N ILE A 313 50.20 24.29 -5.75
CA ILE A 313 49.27 23.78 -6.76
C ILE A 313 47.97 23.37 -6.05
N LYS A 314 46.83 23.85 -6.57
CA LYS A 314 45.51 23.39 -6.13
C LYS A 314 45.14 22.17 -6.98
N VAL A 315 45.15 21.00 -6.36
CA VAL A 315 44.69 19.75 -6.99
C VAL A 315 43.18 19.88 -7.31
N PRO A 316 42.67 19.23 -8.38
CA PRO A 316 41.23 19.11 -8.60
C PRO A 316 40.50 18.52 -7.38
N LEU A 317 39.17 18.66 -7.37
CA LEU A 317 38.32 18.23 -6.26
C LEU A 317 38.51 16.73 -5.94
N THR A 318 38.95 16.41 -4.73
CA THR A 318 39.05 15.02 -4.24
C THR A 318 38.15 14.79 -3.02
N MET A 319 37.89 13.51 -2.73
CA MET A 319 37.25 13.08 -1.48
C MET A 319 38.28 13.17 -0.35
N ARG A 320 37.94 13.90 0.71
CA ARG A 320 38.76 14.13 1.91
C ARG A 320 38.04 13.57 3.13
N SER A 321 38.80 12.93 4.03
CA SER A 321 38.31 12.33 5.28
C SER A 321 37.03 11.50 5.07
N ALA A 322 37.12 10.46 4.24
CA ALA A 322 36.03 9.52 3.99
C ALA A 322 36.02 8.46 5.09
N ASN A 323 35.09 8.55 6.04
CA ASN A 323 34.85 7.52 7.03
C ASN A 323 33.93 6.46 6.43
N VAL A 324 34.45 5.23 6.32
CA VAL A 324 33.66 4.06 5.94
C VAL A 324 33.19 3.36 7.22
N ASN A 325 31.89 3.34 7.44
CA ASN A 325 31.25 2.53 8.46
C ASN A 325 30.65 1.30 7.77
N LEU A 326 31.04 0.10 8.22
CA LEU A 326 30.49 -1.16 7.70
C LEU A 326 30.12 -2.08 8.86
N GLY A 327 28.93 -2.68 8.80
CA GLY A 327 28.43 -3.56 9.85
C GLY A 327 27.19 -4.35 9.45
N ALA A 328 26.68 -5.12 10.40
CA ALA A 328 25.46 -5.92 10.30
C ALA A 328 24.59 -5.74 11.54
N SER A 329 23.27 -5.72 11.38
CA SER A 329 22.30 -5.66 12.47
C SER A 329 21.34 -6.84 12.40
N PHE A 330 21.34 -7.68 13.45
CA PHE A 330 20.42 -8.80 13.61
C PHE A 330 19.33 -8.43 14.62
N VAL A 331 18.08 -8.41 14.16
CA VAL A 331 16.90 -8.16 15.00
C VAL A 331 16.09 -9.45 15.12
N HIS A 332 15.80 -9.87 16.34
CA HIS A 332 14.91 -11.00 16.63
C HIS A 332 13.77 -10.57 17.55
N THR A 333 12.55 -10.98 17.24
CA THR A 333 11.35 -10.70 18.02
C THR A 333 10.79 -12.00 18.58
N PHE A 334 10.91 -12.19 19.90
CA PHE A 334 10.28 -13.30 20.60
C PHE A 334 8.76 -13.08 20.59
N GLN A 335 8.02 -13.98 19.95
CA GLN A 335 6.55 -13.92 19.94
C GLN A 335 6.00 -14.18 21.35
N ASN A 336 4.80 -13.67 21.62
CA ASN A 336 4.02 -14.14 22.76
C ASN A 336 3.32 -15.44 22.34
N ASP A 337 3.61 -16.55 23.03
CA ASP A 337 2.78 -17.74 22.94
C ASP A 337 1.39 -17.45 23.52
N ASP A 338 0.32 -17.82 22.80
CA ASP A 338 -1.04 -17.73 23.34
C ASP A 338 -1.17 -18.64 24.58
N PRO A 339 -1.64 -18.16 25.74
CA PRO A 339 -1.59 -18.88 27.03
C PRO A 339 -2.57 -20.06 27.15
N LYS A 340 -3.03 -20.64 26.02
CA LYS A 340 -4.09 -21.65 25.95
C LYS A 340 -3.63 -23.11 25.88
N GLN A 341 -2.32 -23.41 25.85
CA GLN A 341 -1.84 -24.80 25.88
C GLN A 341 -0.79 -25.13 26.95
N ARG A 342 -1.31 -25.72 28.04
CA ARG A 342 -0.70 -26.73 28.94
C ARG A 342 0.44 -26.31 29.88
N VAL A 343 0.29 -26.77 31.13
CA VAL A 343 1.00 -26.31 32.34
C VAL A 343 2.39 -26.96 32.56
N LEU A 344 2.80 -27.94 31.74
CA LEU A 344 4.04 -28.70 31.98
C LEU A 344 5.00 -28.75 30.78
N ARG A 345 5.84 -27.72 30.63
CA ARG A 345 7.31 -27.80 30.86
C ARG A 345 8.04 -26.49 30.49
N ARG A 346 8.95 -26.04 31.38
CA ARG A 346 9.92 -24.91 31.27
C ARG A 346 9.36 -23.47 31.41
N PRO A 347 9.62 -22.77 32.53
CA PRO A 347 9.19 -21.39 32.76
C PRO A 347 10.22 -20.31 32.36
N LEU A 348 11.43 -20.67 31.91
CA LEU A 348 12.55 -19.72 31.75
C LEU A 348 12.48 -18.81 30.52
N LEU A 349 11.70 -19.18 29.49
CA LEU A 349 11.65 -18.45 28.21
C LEU A 349 10.31 -17.74 27.95
N SER A 350 9.22 -18.10 28.65
CA SER A 350 7.94 -17.39 28.54
C SER A 350 8.05 -15.93 28.99
N PHE A 351 8.97 -15.61 29.91
CA PHE A 351 9.30 -14.23 30.26
C PHE A 351 9.90 -13.42 29.09
N LEU A 352 10.43 -14.05 28.04
CA LEU A 352 10.95 -13.34 26.86
C LEU A 352 9.87 -13.00 25.82
N GLY A 353 8.63 -13.48 25.97
CA GLY A 353 7.52 -13.07 25.11
C GLY A 353 7.41 -11.54 25.01
N GLY A 354 7.24 -11.03 23.78
CA GLY A 354 7.16 -9.59 23.51
C GLY A 354 8.48 -8.85 23.67
N THR A 355 9.61 -9.57 23.73
CA THR A 355 10.96 -8.99 23.77
C THR A 355 11.55 -8.93 22.37
N VAL A 356 12.10 -7.77 22.02
CA VAL A 356 12.88 -7.54 20.80
C VAL A 356 14.36 -7.44 21.17
N MET A 357 15.17 -8.32 20.62
CA MET A 357 16.63 -8.27 20.71
C MET A 357 17.18 -7.67 19.41
N ASN A 358 18.11 -6.73 19.51
CA ASN A 358 18.88 -6.21 18.37
C ASN A 358 20.38 -6.32 18.69
N ILE A 359 21.17 -6.82 17.74
CA ILE A 359 22.62 -6.92 17.83
C ILE A 359 23.21 -6.23 16.60
N ASN A 360 23.83 -5.06 16.80
CA ASN A 360 24.60 -4.37 15.77
C ASN A 360 26.09 -4.71 15.93
N ALA A 361 26.74 -5.20 14.89
CA ALA A 361 28.19 -5.41 14.84
C ALA A 361 28.80 -4.50 13.77
N PHE A 362 29.72 -3.63 14.16
CA PHE A 362 30.51 -2.76 13.29
C PHE A 362 31.91 -3.34 13.12
N ILE A 363 32.45 -3.28 11.90
CA ILE A 363 33.77 -3.81 11.52
C ILE A 363 34.76 -2.68 11.21
N ILE A 364 34.26 -1.59 10.61
CA ILE A 364 35.02 -0.39 10.23
C ILE A 364 34.24 0.82 10.78
N PRO A 365 34.89 1.87 11.35
CA PRO A 365 36.33 2.06 11.54
C PRO A 365 36.95 1.30 12.72
N GLN A 366 36.14 0.73 13.62
CA GLN A 366 36.60 -0.11 14.73
C GLN A 366 35.63 -1.26 14.97
N LEU A 367 36.15 -2.40 15.44
CA LEU A 367 35.35 -3.56 15.78
C LEU A 367 34.54 -3.28 17.06
N ALA A 368 33.22 -3.17 16.94
CA ALA A 368 32.34 -2.87 18.07
C ALA A 368 31.01 -3.61 17.94
N VAL A 369 30.58 -4.29 19.01
CA VAL A 369 29.28 -4.96 19.09
C VAL A 369 28.40 -4.22 20.09
N GLN A 370 27.23 -3.79 19.64
CA GLN A 370 26.22 -3.13 20.45
C GLN A 370 24.95 -4.00 20.48
N ALA A 371 24.59 -4.49 21.66
CA ALA A 371 23.36 -5.25 21.87
C ALA A 371 22.31 -4.38 22.57
N SER A 372 21.07 -4.39 22.09
CA SER A 372 19.95 -3.78 22.83
C SER A 372 18.76 -4.73 22.92
N ILE A 373 18.29 -4.95 24.15
CA ILE A 373 17.11 -5.74 24.46
C ILE A 373 16.00 -4.78 24.85
N SER A 374 14.87 -4.78 24.14
CA SER A 374 13.69 -3.98 24.47
C SER A 374 12.46 -4.86 24.65
N LYS A 375 11.87 -4.86 25.85
CA LYS A 375 10.64 -5.59 26.17
C LYS A 375 9.47 -4.62 26.34
N SER A 376 8.40 -4.82 25.59
CA SER A 376 7.13 -4.10 25.77
C SER A 376 6.23 -4.84 26.75
N ILE A 377 5.72 -4.13 27.75
CA ILE A 377 4.85 -4.65 28.81
C ILE A 377 3.56 -3.82 28.83
N THR A 378 2.41 -4.50 28.81
CA THR A 378 1.08 -3.93 29.08
C THR A 378 0.68 -4.30 30.52
N PRO A 379 0.82 -3.39 31.50
CA PRO A 379 0.69 -3.74 32.92
C PRO A 379 -0.76 -3.93 33.39
N ILE A 380 -1.76 -3.58 32.57
CA ILE A 380 -3.18 -3.82 32.85
C ILE A 380 -3.86 -4.25 31.54
N GLU A 381 -4.15 -5.54 31.42
CA GLU A 381 -4.90 -6.11 30.29
C GLU A 381 -6.30 -5.48 30.20
N GLY A 382 -6.85 -5.40 28.98
CA GLY A 382 -8.18 -4.81 28.72
C GLY A 382 -8.28 -3.28 28.80
N THR A 383 -7.27 -2.55 29.29
CA THR A 383 -7.29 -1.07 29.31
C THR A 383 -6.81 -0.44 27.99
N LYS A 384 -7.21 0.82 27.72
CA LYS A 384 -6.70 1.60 26.58
C LYS A 384 -5.17 1.62 26.62
N PRO A 385 -4.47 1.34 25.50
CA PRO A 385 -3.10 0.83 25.53
C PRO A 385 -2.15 1.77 26.27
N PHE A 386 -1.74 1.30 27.45
CA PHE A 386 -0.61 1.76 28.24
C PHE A 386 0.49 0.75 27.99
N SER A 387 1.54 1.16 27.26
CA SER A 387 2.69 0.31 26.95
C SER A 387 3.95 0.89 27.59
N LEU A 388 4.57 0.09 28.44
CA LEU A 388 5.87 0.37 29.04
C LEU A 388 6.92 -0.44 28.27
N THR A 389 7.81 0.24 27.56
CA THR A 389 8.96 -0.41 26.90
C THR A 389 10.21 -0.17 27.73
N LEU A 390 10.76 -1.23 28.32
CA LEU A 390 12.07 -1.20 28.97
C LEU A 390 13.11 -1.62 27.95
N LYS A 391 14.12 -0.76 27.72
CA LYS A 391 15.28 -1.00 26.85
C LYS A 391 16.54 -1.08 27.73
N SER A 392 17.38 -2.08 27.48
CA SER A 392 18.73 -2.19 28.03
C SER A 392 19.71 -2.25 26.85
N SER A 393 20.72 -1.37 26.83
CA SER A 393 21.67 -1.22 25.71
C SER A 393 23.11 -1.38 26.20
N PHE A 394 23.79 -2.42 25.71
CA PHE A 394 25.21 -2.65 25.90
C PHE A 394 25.96 -2.02 24.72
N THR A 395 26.68 -0.92 24.95
CA THR A 395 27.52 -0.26 23.92
C THR A 395 28.96 -0.77 23.91
N SER A 396 29.38 -1.41 25.01
CA SER A 396 30.73 -1.91 25.32
C SER A 396 30.60 -3.19 26.17
N ALA A 397 31.73 -3.77 26.63
CA ALA A 397 31.69 -4.99 27.44
C ALA A 397 31.02 -4.73 28.82
N PRO A 398 30.16 -5.65 29.32
CA PRO A 398 29.45 -5.46 30.59
C PRO A 398 30.38 -5.42 31.82
N THR A 399 31.61 -5.92 31.69
CA THR A 399 32.67 -5.85 32.72
C THR A 399 33.36 -4.49 32.79
N GLN A 400 33.15 -3.62 31.79
CA GLN A 400 33.70 -2.25 31.75
C GLN A 400 32.65 -1.23 32.21
N CYS A 401 31.41 -1.35 31.73
CA CYS A 401 30.29 -0.49 32.13
C CYS A 401 28.97 -1.26 32.21
N PRO A 402 28.04 -0.88 33.11
CA PRO A 402 26.66 -1.34 33.08
C PRO A 402 25.95 -0.90 31.78
N PRO A 403 24.85 -1.57 31.36
CA PRO A 403 24.08 -1.15 30.20
C PRO A 403 23.37 0.20 30.40
N GLU A 404 23.23 0.95 29.32
CA GLU A 404 22.34 2.11 29.23
C GLU A 404 20.88 1.65 29.36
N LEU A 405 20.17 2.18 30.36
CA LEU A 405 18.77 1.87 30.62
C LEU A 405 17.86 2.94 30.01
N GLY A 406 16.90 2.50 29.21
CA GLY A 406 15.83 3.32 28.66
C GLY A 406 14.46 2.86 29.15
N LEU A 407 13.64 3.78 29.64
CA LEU A 407 12.23 3.55 29.96
C LEU A 407 11.38 4.42 29.04
N SER A 408 10.61 3.79 28.15
CA SER A 408 9.71 4.49 27.22
C SER A 408 8.26 4.10 27.50
N LEU A 409 7.54 4.98 28.18
CA LEU A 409 6.12 4.88 28.44
C LEU A 409 5.32 5.53 27.31
N SER A 410 4.28 4.86 26.81
CA SER A 410 3.27 5.50 25.95
C SER A 410 1.85 5.11 26.34
N ARG A 411 0.92 6.07 26.27
CA ARG A 411 -0.48 5.92 26.69
C ARG A 411 -1.42 6.63 25.72
N MET A 412 -2.47 5.94 25.29
CA MET A 412 -3.58 6.58 24.57
C MET A 412 -4.49 7.40 25.50
N ILE A 413 -4.86 8.60 25.05
CA ILE A 413 -5.77 9.54 25.73
C ILE A 413 -6.93 9.88 24.77
N GLY A 414 -8.17 9.81 25.27
CA GLY A 414 -9.37 10.08 24.48
C GLY A 414 -9.61 9.01 23.39
N ALA A 415 -9.93 9.46 22.19
CA ALA A 415 -10.17 8.63 20.99
C ALA A 415 -9.10 8.83 19.88
N GLY A 416 -8.04 9.61 20.16
CA GLY A 416 -7.07 9.97 19.14
C GLY A 416 -5.84 10.74 19.63
N GLY A 417 -5.53 10.76 20.94
CA GLY A 417 -4.27 11.29 21.46
C GLY A 417 -3.35 10.17 21.93
N VAL A 418 -2.04 10.34 21.75
CA VAL A 418 -1.00 9.49 22.37
C VAL A 418 0.00 10.39 23.09
N VAL A 419 0.17 10.17 24.39
CA VAL A 419 1.28 10.74 25.16
C VAL A 419 2.42 9.73 25.17
N THR A 420 3.64 10.22 24.95
CA THR A 420 4.90 9.47 25.06
C THR A 420 5.78 10.16 26.09
N CYS A 421 6.31 9.40 27.05
CA CYS A 421 7.30 9.88 28.01
C CYS A 421 8.44 8.87 28.04
N SER A 422 9.66 9.31 27.70
CA SER A 422 10.82 8.43 27.66
C SER A 422 12.02 9.02 28.41
N TRP A 423 12.67 8.19 29.19
CA TRP A 423 13.88 8.49 29.94
C TRP A 423 14.99 7.53 29.50
N VAL A 424 16.22 8.03 29.47
CA VAL A 424 17.44 7.30 29.13
C VAL A 424 18.52 7.70 30.13
N SER A 425 19.16 6.71 30.77
CA SER A 425 20.18 6.93 31.79
C SER A 425 21.45 7.60 31.27
N GLY A 426 21.77 7.38 29.98
CA GLY A 426 23.12 7.57 29.46
C GLY A 426 24.08 6.49 29.97
N THR A 427 25.37 6.65 29.67
CA THR A 427 26.44 5.77 30.17
C THR A 427 26.65 5.97 31.67
N LEU A 428 26.26 4.98 32.45
CA LEU A 428 26.51 4.87 33.89
C LEU A 428 27.88 4.21 34.14
N SER A 429 28.50 4.50 35.28
CA SER A 429 29.63 3.72 35.81
C SER A 429 29.14 2.59 36.72
N TRP A 430 29.93 1.52 36.88
CA TRP A 430 29.71 0.56 37.96
C TRP A 430 29.98 1.22 39.32
N PRO A 431 29.23 0.89 40.40
CA PRO A 431 29.62 1.23 41.76
C PRO A 431 31.00 0.62 42.09
N GLY A 432 31.81 1.31 42.91
CA GLY A 432 33.21 0.94 43.16
C GLY A 432 33.43 -0.52 43.55
N TYR A 433 32.59 -1.07 44.43
CA TYR A 433 32.69 -2.48 44.86
C TYR A 433 32.48 -3.50 43.72
N LEU A 434 31.78 -3.14 42.63
CA LEU A 434 31.69 -3.95 41.41
C LEU A 434 32.83 -3.63 40.44
N GLN A 435 33.31 -2.39 40.39
CA GLN A 435 34.49 -2.03 39.61
C GLN A 435 35.74 -2.80 40.08
N ASP A 436 35.92 -2.93 41.40
CA ASP A 436 36.98 -3.73 42.02
C ASP A 436 36.80 -5.25 41.78
N LEU A 437 35.55 -5.73 41.73
CA LEU A 437 35.27 -7.12 41.39
C LEU A 437 35.60 -7.41 39.91
N TRP A 438 35.23 -6.52 38.99
CA TRP A 438 35.48 -6.70 37.56
C TRP A 438 36.94 -6.51 37.16
N SER A 439 37.68 -5.59 37.80
CA SER A 439 39.10 -5.34 37.51
C SER A 439 40.01 -6.53 37.89
N ASN A 440 39.62 -7.31 38.89
CA ASN A 440 40.28 -8.57 39.26
C ASN A 440 39.99 -9.73 38.29
N ILE A 441 38.83 -9.72 37.61
CA ILE A 441 38.43 -10.78 36.65
C ILE A 441 38.96 -10.49 35.24
N VAL A 442 38.99 -9.22 34.83
CA VAL A 442 39.42 -8.80 33.49
C VAL A 442 40.49 -7.71 33.61
N LYS A 443 41.67 -7.95 33.05
CA LYS A 443 42.69 -6.91 32.86
C LYS A 443 42.10 -5.79 31.99
N GLN A 444 41.78 -4.65 32.61
CA GLN A 444 41.28 -3.49 31.88
C GLN A 444 42.47 -2.76 31.22
N ASP A 445 42.42 -2.60 29.89
CA ASP A 445 43.38 -1.76 29.19
C ASP A 445 43.20 -0.29 29.61
N PRO A 446 44.25 0.42 30.07
CA PRO A 446 44.12 1.78 30.56
C PRO A 446 43.67 2.79 29.49
N TYR A 447 43.81 2.43 28.21
CA TYR A 447 43.35 3.21 27.06
C TYR A 447 41.93 2.86 26.59
N ALA A 448 41.31 1.79 27.09
CA ALA A 448 39.92 1.47 26.73
C ALA A 448 38.94 2.52 27.29
N ALA A 449 39.16 2.96 28.54
CA ALA A 449 38.28 3.91 29.24
C ALA A 449 38.14 5.27 28.52
N THR A 450 39.18 5.73 27.81
CA THR A 450 39.16 6.99 27.05
C THR A 450 38.60 6.87 25.64
N LEU A 451 38.39 5.65 25.14
CA LEU A 451 37.78 5.35 23.84
C LEU A 451 36.30 4.93 23.93
N MET A 452 35.74 4.90 25.14
CA MET A 452 34.35 4.49 25.39
C MET A 452 33.35 5.44 24.71
N PRO A 453 32.33 4.93 23.99
CA PRO A 453 31.27 5.74 23.41
C PRO A 453 30.31 6.25 24.50
N TYR A 454 30.63 7.41 25.06
CA TYR A 454 29.86 8.08 26.11
C TYR A 454 28.48 8.53 25.61
N SER A 455 27.40 8.12 26.28
CA SER A 455 26.03 8.50 25.92
C SER A 455 25.41 9.41 26.98
N MET A 456 24.76 10.47 26.51
CA MET A 456 24.17 11.49 27.39
C MET A 456 22.85 11.02 27.99
N SER A 457 22.63 11.33 29.27
CA SER A 457 21.32 11.16 29.91
C SER A 457 20.28 12.05 29.22
N GLY A 458 19.05 11.56 29.11
CA GLY A 458 18.01 12.21 28.35
C GLY A 458 16.60 11.93 28.89
N PHE A 459 15.76 12.96 28.85
CA PHE A 459 14.33 12.86 29.16
C PHE A 459 13.55 13.53 28.03
N SER A 460 12.52 12.87 27.49
CA SER A 460 11.65 13.48 26.50
C SER A 460 10.18 13.13 26.70
N ILE A 461 9.34 14.16 26.67
CA ILE A 461 7.89 14.08 26.77
C ILE A 461 7.27 14.60 25.48
N GLY A 462 6.19 13.97 25.02
CA GLY A 462 5.49 14.39 23.81
C GLY A 462 4.03 13.98 23.79
N TYR A 463 3.28 14.68 22.96
CA TYR A 463 1.88 14.43 22.64
C TYR A 463 1.72 14.40 21.12
N THR A 464 0.99 13.43 20.60
CA THR A 464 0.65 13.33 19.18
C THR A 464 -0.84 13.00 19.00
N SER A 465 -1.50 13.69 18.06
CA SER A 465 -2.84 13.34 17.62
C SER A 465 -2.78 12.37 16.43
N LEU A 466 -3.52 11.28 16.56
CA LEU A 466 -3.79 10.31 15.52
C LEU A 466 -5.09 10.69 14.77
N PRO A 467 -5.23 10.30 13.49
CA PRO A 467 -6.48 10.51 12.76
C PRO A 467 -7.59 9.66 13.38
N ILE A 468 -8.70 10.28 13.80
CA ILE A 468 -9.86 9.53 14.29
C ILE A 468 -10.63 8.98 13.08
N MET A 469 -10.36 7.73 12.73
CA MET A 469 -11.28 6.94 11.92
C MET A 469 -12.51 6.60 12.76
N GLN A 470 -13.51 7.49 12.74
CA GLN A 470 -14.84 7.14 13.21
C GLN A 470 -15.40 6.07 12.27
N LEU A 471 -15.51 4.82 12.74
CA LEU A 471 -16.57 3.96 12.24
C LEU A 471 -17.90 4.65 12.61
N PRO A 472 -18.92 4.61 11.73
CA PRO A 472 -20.24 5.09 12.10
C PRO A 472 -20.77 4.21 13.22
N THR A 473 -20.86 4.77 14.43
CA THR A 473 -21.62 4.17 15.52
C THR A 473 -23.08 4.10 15.10
N VAL A 474 -23.62 2.88 15.01
CA VAL A 474 -25.06 2.67 14.93
C VAL A 474 -25.68 3.34 16.15
N LEU A 475 -26.69 4.17 15.93
CA LEU A 475 -27.53 4.68 17.00
C LEU A 475 -28.49 3.55 17.38
N ASN A 476 -28.23 2.91 18.52
CA ASN A 476 -29.27 2.17 19.22
C ASN A 476 -30.09 3.22 19.99
N GLU A 477 -31.22 3.62 19.42
CA GLU A 477 -32.27 4.36 20.13
C GLU A 477 -33.26 3.33 20.68
N GLU A 478 -32.91 2.75 21.84
CA GLU A 478 -33.80 1.93 22.66
C GLU A 478 -33.69 2.40 24.12
N ASP A 479 -34.85 2.49 24.79
CA ASP A 479 -35.10 2.67 26.22
C ASP A 479 -34.51 3.89 26.95
N ASP A 480 -35.35 4.93 27.14
CA ASP A 480 -35.65 5.44 28.50
C ASP A 480 -37.04 6.14 28.52
N ASP A 481 -38.10 5.39 28.83
CA ASP A 481 -39.43 5.92 29.17
C ASP A 481 -39.45 6.27 30.67
N ASN A 482 -39.63 7.55 31.05
CA ASN A 482 -40.39 7.92 32.26
C ASN A 482 -40.69 9.43 32.41
N ASP A 483 -41.86 9.68 33.02
CA ASP A 483 -42.38 10.87 33.70
C ASP A 483 -41.88 12.30 33.35
N ARG A 484 -42.82 13.05 32.75
CA ARG A 484 -43.41 14.29 33.30
C ARG A 484 -42.57 15.11 34.31
N ASN A 485 -42.37 16.38 33.98
CA ASN A 485 -43.02 17.48 34.71
C ASN A 485 -43.26 18.66 33.77
N GLU A 486 -44.28 19.46 34.08
CA GLU A 486 -44.46 20.81 33.53
C GLU A 486 -43.68 21.82 34.40
N ASP A 487 -43.77 23.11 34.05
CA ASP A 487 -43.14 24.24 34.76
C ASP A 487 -41.60 24.26 34.85
N ASP A 488 -40.96 24.81 33.80
CA ASP A 488 -39.97 25.88 34.04
C ASP A 488 -39.99 26.90 32.89
N MET A 489 -40.26 28.16 33.21
CA MET A 489 -40.44 29.25 32.22
C MET A 489 -39.17 30.09 32.13
N PHE A 490 -38.88 30.65 30.95
CA PHE A 490 -37.68 31.46 30.60
C PHE A 490 -36.36 30.67 30.42
N SER A 491 -36.11 30.26 29.18
CA SER A 491 -34.73 30.13 28.66
C SER A 491 -34.61 30.86 27.31
N VAL A 492 -33.40 31.35 27.01
CA VAL A 492 -33.12 32.22 25.85
C VAL A 492 -32.63 31.40 24.65
N ASP A 493 -33.00 31.84 23.44
CA ASP A 493 -32.62 31.28 22.13
C ASP A 493 -31.26 30.56 22.10
N THR A 494 -31.29 29.22 22.11
CA THR A 494 -30.09 28.41 21.87
C THR A 494 -30.43 27.16 21.05
N ASP A 495 -30.18 27.23 19.74
CA ASP A 495 -30.27 26.12 18.80
C ASP A 495 -29.44 24.89 19.27
N PRO A 496 -30.06 23.75 19.67
CA PRO A 496 -29.30 22.56 20.07
C PRO A 496 -28.58 21.91 18.87
N THR A 497 -29.01 22.24 17.65
CA THR A 497 -28.55 21.64 16.39
C THR A 497 -27.10 21.97 16.01
N ASN A 498 -26.50 23.02 16.59
CA ASN A 498 -25.16 23.48 16.21
C ASN A 498 -23.99 22.95 17.08
N GLN A 499 -24.23 22.51 18.32
CA GLN A 499 -23.11 22.19 19.23
C GLN A 499 -22.33 20.93 18.81
N ASN A 500 -23.00 19.92 18.25
CA ASN A 500 -22.37 18.69 17.74
C ASN A 500 -21.56 18.88 16.44
N ARG A 501 -21.44 20.11 15.91
CA ARG A 501 -20.76 20.38 14.62
C ARG A 501 -19.26 20.69 14.73
N ARG A 502 -18.60 20.33 15.85
CA ARG A 502 -17.12 20.21 15.92
C ARG A 502 -16.62 19.01 15.09
N GLN A 503 -16.71 19.14 13.76
CA GLN A 503 -16.08 18.21 12.82
C GLN A 503 -14.56 18.19 13.04
N VAL A 504 -14.07 17.22 13.81
CA VAL A 504 -12.63 16.92 13.89
C VAL A 504 -12.17 16.51 12.50
N ASN A 505 -11.29 17.30 11.88
CA ASN A 505 -10.80 17.00 10.52
C ASN A 505 -10.05 15.65 10.55
N PRO A 506 -10.55 14.58 9.90
CA PRO A 506 -10.08 13.21 10.14
C PRO A 506 -8.65 12.95 9.64
N ASN A 507 -8.05 13.88 8.89
CA ASN A 507 -6.69 13.80 8.35
C ASN A 507 -5.71 14.78 9.05
N GLU A 508 -6.12 15.52 10.09
CA GLU A 508 -5.23 16.44 10.82
C GLU A 508 -4.50 15.78 12.00
N THR A 509 -3.28 15.34 11.75
CA THR A 509 -2.30 14.97 12.79
C THR A 509 -1.47 16.18 13.20
N TRP A 510 -1.36 16.43 14.51
CA TRP A 510 -0.42 17.39 15.08
C TRP A 510 0.26 16.79 16.31
N GLY A 511 1.32 17.42 16.79
CA GLY A 511 1.96 17.00 18.02
C GLY A 511 3.16 17.84 18.38
N PHE A 512 3.59 17.72 19.62
CA PHE A 512 4.82 18.31 20.12
C PHE A 512 5.63 17.26 20.88
N SER A 513 6.94 17.46 20.93
CA SER A 513 7.85 16.71 21.80
C SER A 513 8.93 17.65 22.32
N LEU A 514 9.03 17.72 23.65
CA LEU A 514 10.07 18.41 24.39
C LEU A 514 11.07 17.36 24.90
N ALA A 515 12.34 17.50 24.52
CA ALA A 515 13.43 16.70 25.07
C ALA A 515 14.44 17.59 25.78
N SER A 516 14.96 17.11 26.91
CA SER A 516 16.05 17.71 27.66
C SER A 516 17.14 16.66 27.88
N SER A 517 18.39 17.02 27.63
CA SER A 517 19.54 16.27 28.10
C SER A 517 20.23 17.08 29.19
N PRO A 518 20.14 16.68 30.48
CA PRO A 518 20.77 17.41 31.57
C PRO A 518 22.30 17.48 31.42
N MET A 519 22.92 16.36 31.04
CA MET A 519 24.37 16.23 30.93
C MET A 519 24.94 16.84 29.64
N GLY A 520 24.19 16.76 28.53
CA GLY A 520 24.51 17.50 27.30
C GLY A 520 23.97 18.94 27.29
N MET A 521 23.46 19.43 28.43
CA MET A 521 22.70 20.68 28.67
C MET A 521 21.99 21.23 27.42
N ASN A 522 21.17 20.40 26.78
CA ASN A 522 20.45 20.79 25.57
C ASN A 522 18.94 20.61 25.73
N LEU A 523 18.19 21.55 25.15
CA LEU A 523 16.73 21.57 25.16
C LEU A 523 16.23 21.54 23.71
N THR A 524 15.65 20.42 23.30
CA THR A 524 15.06 20.25 21.97
C THR A 524 13.54 20.33 22.04
N LEU A 525 12.99 21.41 21.49
CA LEU A 525 11.57 21.56 21.20
C LEU A 525 11.29 21.11 19.77
N GLN A 526 10.30 20.27 19.54
CA GLN A 526 9.85 19.90 18.20
C GLN A 526 8.32 19.94 18.14
N TYR A 527 7.77 20.61 17.12
CA TYR A 527 6.33 20.72 16.86
C TYR A 527 6.05 20.29 15.42
N GLY A 528 5.03 19.48 15.19
CA GLY A 528 4.62 19.06 13.85
C GLY A 528 3.11 19.15 13.65
N ARG A 529 2.69 19.51 12.43
CA ARG A 529 1.27 19.51 12.03
C ARG A 529 1.14 19.21 10.53
N THR A 530 0.20 18.34 10.18
CA THR A 530 -0.26 18.19 8.80
C THR A 530 -1.23 19.30 8.45
N ILE A 531 -0.81 20.19 7.55
CA ILE A 531 -1.65 21.24 6.96
C ILE A 531 -1.99 20.89 5.51
N PHE A 532 -2.91 21.64 4.91
CA PHE A 532 -3.39 21.44 3.53
C PHE A 532 -3.99 20.06 3.21
N ALA A 533 -4.13 19.19 4.22
CA ALA A 533 -4.94 17.98 4.15
C ALA A 533 -6.32 18.33 3.58
N ARG A 534 -6.76 17.53 2.61
CA ARG A 534 -8.08 17.73 2.00
C ARG A 534 -9.07 16.93 2.84
N LYS A 535 -10.21 17.52 3.19
CA LYS A 535 -11.37 16.70 3.52
C LYS A 535 -11.58 15.72 2.35
N PRO A 536 -11.67 14.41 2.58
CA PRO A 536 -12.19 13.54 1.53
C PRO A 536 -13.57 14.09 1.13
N PRO A 537 -13.95 14.09 -0.16
CA PRO A 537 -15.35 14.32 -0.50
C PRO A 537 -16.17 13.27 0.24
N GLU A 538 -17.24 13.69 0.94
CA GLU A 538 -18.06 12.77 1.73
C GLU A 538 -18.45 11.55 0.88
N PRO A 539 -18.37 10.32 1.43
CA PRO A 539 -18.85 9.15 0.73
C PRO A 539 -20.31 9.36 0.34
N LEU A 540 -20.65 9.04 -0.91
CA LEU A 540 -22.00 9.23 -1.42
C LEU A 540 -22.91 8.24 -0.68
N ARG A 541 -23.86 8.77 0.10
CA ARG A 541 -24.55 8.05 1.19
C ARG A 541 -25.41 6.84 0.78
N SER A 542 -25.47 6.48 -0.49
CA SER A 542 -25.76 5.09 -0.90
C SER A 542 -24.49 4.44 -1.47
N GLU A 543 -23.62 3.93 -0.59
CA GLU A 543 -22.43 3.16 -0.99
C GLU A 543 -22.78 1.78 -1.57
N TRP A 544 -24.07 1.43 -1.55
CA TRP A 544 -24.66 0.24 -2.12
C TRP A 544 -25.34 0.59 -3.46
N THR A 545 -24.74 0.11 -4.55
CA THR A 545 -25.38 0.03 -5.87
C THR A 545 -25.48 -1.44 -6.26
N GLY A 546 -26.22 -1.78 -7.32
CA GLY A 546 -26.41 -3.16 -7.77
C GLY A 546 -25.15 -3.93 -8.21
N GLU A 547 -23.97 -3.34 -8.08
CA GLU A 547 -22.64 -3.92 -8.36
C GLU A 547 -21.80 -4.20 -7.08
N GLY A 548 -22.36 -3.93 -5.89
CA GLY A 548 -21.70 -4.15 -4.59
C GLY A 548 -21.06 -2.89 -3.98
N TYR A 549 -20.28 -3.10 -2.92
CA TYR A 549 -19.67 -2.02 -2.14
C TYR A 549 -18.39 -1.51 -2.82
N PHE A 550 -18.39 -0.23 -3.20
CA PHE A 550 -17.21 0.45 -3.75
C PHE A 550 -16.61 1.44 -2.73
N PRO A 551 -15.87 0.98 -1.69
CA PRO A 551 -15.12 1.89 -0.84
C PRO A 551 -14.14 2.67 -1.73
N ASN A 552 -14.05 3.99 -1.53
CA ASN A 552 -13.35 4.90 -2.46
C ASN A 552 -11.82 4.74 -2.40
N LYS A 553 -11.35 3.64 -3.00
CA LYS A 553 -10.03 2.97 -2.99
C LYS A 553 -8.87 3.86 -2.55
N ASN A 554 -8.77 4.06 -1.22
CA ASN A 554 -7.81 4.91 -0.51
C ASN A 554 -7.22 6.03 -1.38
N ARG A 555 -8.05 6.99 -1.79
CA ARG A 555 -7.62 8.19 -2.54
C ARG A 555 -6.47 8.87 -1.79
N SER A 556 -5.24 8.60 -2.25
CA SER A 556 -4.05 8.82 -1.44
C SER A 556 -3.90 10.28 -1.02
N ASP A 557 -3.48 10.49 0.22
CA ASP A 557 -3.44 11.73 1.02
C ASP A 557 -2.47 12.83 0.51
N SER A 558 -2.31 12.88 -0.82
CA SER A 558 -1.38 13.67 -1.64
C SER A 558 -1.59 15.19 -1.62
N GLY A 559 -2.58 15.66 -0.87
CA GLY A 559 -2.74 17.08 -0.53
C GLY A 559 -1.96 17.50 0.72
N ALA A 560 -1.77 16.59 1.68
CA ALA A 560 -1.25 16.91 3.00
C ALA A 560 0.25 17.26 2.98
N VAL A 561 0.59 18.36 3.64
CA VAL A 561 1.96 18.76 3.94
C VAL A 561 2.16 18.65 5.44
N ARG A 562 3.05 17.74 5.87
CA ARG A 562 3.51 17.70 7.25
C ARG A 562 4.58 18.76 7.43
N LEU A 563 4.22 19.85 8.09
CA LEU A 563 5.19 20.78 8.67
C LEU A 563 5.81 20.16 9.92
N GLY A 564 7.08 20.49 10.15
CA GLY A 564 7.83 20.14 11.35
C GLY A 564 8.79 21.27 11.70
N LEU A 565 8.51 21.98 12.78
CA LEU A 565 9.42 22.93 13.40
C LEU A 565 10.26 22.20 14.46
N ARG A 566 11.55 22.52 14.55
CA ARG A 566 12.41 22.12 15.66
C ARG A 566 13.24 23.33 16.11
N ALA A 567 13.38 23.51 17.41
CA ALA A 567 14.35 24.39 18.04
C ALA A 567 15.21 23.56 18.98
N VAL A 568 16.50 23.89 19.07
CA VAL A 568 17.51 23.27 19.92
C VAL A 568 18.28 24.40 20.58
N ILE A 569 18.23 24.47 21.89
CA ILE A 569 19.08 25.37 22.69
C ILE A 569 20.24 24.52 23.20
N GLY A 570 21.48 24.95 22.92
CA GLY A 570 22.70 24.28 23.38
C GLY A 570 23.30 24.85 24.66
N GLN A 571 24.42 24.26 25.10
CA GLN A 571 25.21 24.69 26.26
C GLN A 571 25.55 26.19 26.23
N ASP A 572 25.96 26.69 25.07
CA ASP A 572 26.38 28.09 24.86
C ASP A 572 25.18 29.07 24.69
N LEU A 573 23.98 28.68 25.11
CA LEU A 573 22.70 29.35 24.83
C LEU A 573 22.39 29.55 23.33
N THR A 574 23.15 28.92 22.44
CA THR A 574 22.97 29.01 20.99
C THR A 574 21.66 28.39 20.55
N LEU A 575 20.83 29.18 19.85
CA LEU A 575 19.54 28.76 19.31
C LEU A 575 19.70 28.20 17.89
N GLY A 576 19.80 26.88 17.77
CA GLY A 576 19.64 26.19 16.49
C GLY A 576 18.16 25.96 16.18
N TRP A 577 17.70 26.29 14.97
CA TRP A 577 16.33 26.00 14.54
C TRP A 577 16.27 25.33 13.17
N SER A 578 15.18 24.61 12.90
CA SER A 578 14.81 24.11 11.58
C SER A 578 13.31 24.13 11.34
N ALA A 579 12.91 24.64 10.17
CA ALA A 579 11.56 24.59 9.65
C ALA A 579 11.52 23.64 8.45
N SER A 580 10.77 22.54 8.57
CA SER A 580 10.63 21.52 7.53
C SER A 580 9.19 21.42 7.02
N GLY A 581 9.03 21.17 5.72
CA GLY A 581 7.74 20.86 5.10
C GLY A 581 7.89 19.66 4.17
N THR A 582 7.17 18.57 4.45
CA THR A 582 7.23 17.32 3.67
C THR A 582 5.85 16.93 3.12
N ARG A 583 5.79 16.55 1.84
CA ARG A 583 4.55 16.19 1.13
C ARG A 583 4.70 14.83 0.45
N ARG A 584 3.66 14.01 0.52
CA ARG A 584 3.52 12.81 -0.33
C ARG A 584 2.98 13.26 -1.70
N VAL A 585 3.80 13.17 -2.74
CA VAL A 585 3.43 13.66 -4.10
C VAL A 585 2.75 12.56 -4.91
N GLY A 586 2.98 11.29 -4.58
CA GLY A 586 2.27 10.14 -5.13
C GLY A 586 2.39 8.93 -4.20
N GLY A 587 1.85 7.78 -4.62
CA GLY A 587 1.82 6.55 -3.79
C GLY A 587 3.17 6.19 -3.18
N PHE A 588 4.25 6.27 -3.98
CA PHE A 588 5.60 5.86 -3.59
C PHE A 588 6.60 7.02 -3.48
N THR A 589 6.17 8.27 -3.65
CA THR A 589 7.08 9.43 -3.76
C THR A 589 6.76 10.47 -2.69
N ARG A 590 7.77 10.83 -1.89
CA ARG A 590 7.71 11.92 -0.91
C ARG A 590 8.78 12.96 -1.24
N MET A 591 8.42 14.23 -1.23
CA MET A 591 9.34 15.34 -1.37
C MET A 591 9.28 16.20 -0.10
N GLY A 592 10.36 16.91 0.20
CA GLY A 592 10.38 17.82 1.33
C GLY A 592 11.48 18.86 1.22
N LEU A 593 11.21 20.03 1.77
CA LEU A 593 12.14 21.15 1.87
C LEU A 593 12.33 21.46 3.37
N THR A 594 13.57 21.64 3.81
CA THR A 594 13.91 21.98 5.20
C THR A 594 14.88 23.14 5.21
N ILE A 595 14.61 24.15 6.01
CA ILE A 595 15.46 25.33 6.19
C ILE A 595 15.93 25.33 7.64
N SER A 596 17.22 25.52 7.87
CA SER A 596 17.82 25.31 9.18
C SER A 596 19.11 26.09 9.36
N THR A 597 19.38 26.53 10.58
CA THR A 597 20.72 26.93 11.02
C THR A 597 21.54 25.67 11.31
N ILE A 598 22.55 25.38 10.48
CA ILE A 598 23.35 24.14 10.53
C ILE A 598 24.63 24.40 11.37
N GLY A 599 24.45 24.80 12.63
CA GLY A 599 25.55 25.16 13.54
C GLY A 599 26.56 26.11 12.86
N ASN A 600 27.86 25.77 12.96
CA ASN A 600 28.98 26.53 12.38
C ASN A 600 28.98 26.64 10.84
N MET A 601 28.00 26.06 10.12
CA MET A 601 27.82 26.26 8.67
C MET A 601 26.87 27.41 8.32
N GLY A 602 26.15 27.97 9.30
CA GLY A 602 25.20 29.07 9.10
C GLY A 602 23.84 28.63 8.55
N LEU A 603 23.17 29.50 7.79
CA LEU A 603 21.87 29.21 7.20
C LEU A 603 22.01 28.20 6.06
N GLY A 604 21.17 27.17 6.03
CA GLY A 604 21.11 26.21 4.94
C GLY A 604 19.71 25.71 4.61
N CYS A 605 19.52 25.30 3.36
CA CYS A 605 18.30 24.71 2.83
C CYS A 605 18.58 23.31 2.29
N SER A 606 17.84 22.31 2.76
CA SER A 606 17.94 20.91 2.37
C SER A 606 16.71 20.48 1.58
N ILE A 607 16.92 20.16 0.31
CA ILE A 607 15.90 19.53 -0.55
C ILE A 607 16.01 18.02 -0.37
N SER A 608 14.87 17.35 -0.19
CA SER A 608 14.78 15.91 0.01
C SER A 608 13.76 15.28 -0.93
N TRP A 609 14.11 14.13 -1.49
CA TRP A 609 13.27 13.33 -2.37
C TRP A 609 13.44 11.85 -2.02
N SER A 610 12.37 11.22 -1.54
CA SER A 610 12.29 9.79 -1.28
C SER A 610 11.39 9.10 -2.31
N ARG A 611 11.84 7.95 -2.80
CA ARG A 611 11.08 7.03 -3.66
C ARG A 611 11.60 5.61 -3.50
N LEU A 612 10.72 4.64 -3.25
CA LEU A 612 11.01 3.19 -3.25
C LEU A 612 12.28 2.83 -2.43
N GLY A 613 12.23 2.96 -1.10
CA GLY A 613 13.35 2.72 -0.18
C GLY A 613 14.49 3.76 -0.26
N GLN A 614 14.70 4.38 -1.43
CA GLN A 614 15.78 5.34 -1.67
C GLN A 614 15.40 6.76 -1.22
N THR A 615 16.39 7.50 -0.74
CA THR A 615 16.27 8.89 -0.29
C THR A 615 17.45 9.73 -0.77
N LEU A 616 17.18 10.73 -1.60
CA LEU A 616 18.13 11.75 -2.02
C LEU A 616 17.98 12.99 -1.12
N LYS A 617 19.08 13.54 -0.61
CA LYS A 617 19.12 14.79 0.18
C LYS A 617 20.21 15.73 -0.34
N VAL A 618 19.86 16.98 -0.62
CA VAL A 618 20.80 18.01 -1.08
C VAL A 618 20.74 19.19 -0.11
N PRO A 619 21.51 19.17 0.99
CA PRO A 619 21.70 20.32 1.86
C PRO A 619 22.66 21.34 1.22
N ILE A 620 22.16 22.56 1.06
CA ILE A 620 22.84 23.72 0.48
C ILE A 620 23.10 24.73 1.60
N ALA A 621 24.36 25.01 1.91
CA ALA A 621 24.71 26.14 2.79
C ALA A 621 24.58 27.46 2.01
N MET A 622 23.90 28.45 2.57
CA MET A 622 23.45 29.67 1.87
C MET A 622 24.10 30.96 2.40
N CYS A 623 24.38 31.03 3.70
CA CYS A 623 25.00 32.16 4.39
C CYS A 623 25.85 31.63 5.57
N PRO A 624 27.06 32.15 5.85
CA PRO A 624 27.83 31.79 7.04
C PRO A 624 27.14 32.26 8.33
N VAL A 625 27.65 31.83 9.51
CA VAL A 625 27.11 32.26 10.81
C VAL A 625 27.34 33.75 11.05
N ASP A 626 28.51 34.25 10.65
CA ASP A 626 29.00 35.61 10.94
C ASP A 626 28.18 36.73 10.26
N GLN A 627 27.27 36.36 9.34
CA GLN A 627 26.39 37.23 8.55
C GLN A 627 24.91 36.89 8.75
N LEU A 628 24.56 36.20 9.84
CA LEU A 628 23.22 35.67 10.08
C LEU A 628 22.28 36.69 10.77
N THR A 629 21.70 37.60 10.00
CA THR A 629 20.65 38.52 10.49
C THR A 629 19.30 37.81 10.70
N GLY A 630 18.52 38.27 11.69
CA GLY A 630 17.16 37.76 11.96
C GLY A 630 16.22 37.87 10.76
N ASP A 631 16.25 38.99 10.04
CA ASP A 631 15.39 39.22 8.87
C ASP A 631 15.69 38.26 7.72
N LEU A 632 16.96 37.90 7.52
CA LEU A 632 17.37 36.87 6.56
C LEU A 632 16.78 35.50 6.94
N CYS A 633 16.74 35.16 8.22
CA CYS A 633 16.10 33.93 8.73
C CYS A 633 14.59 33.94 8.48
N ILE A 634 13.93 35.07 8.74
CA ILE A 634 12.49 35.26 8.55
C ILE A 634 12.13 35.16 7.05
N LEU A 635 12.83 35.89 6.18
CA LEU A 635 12.65 35.83 4.73
C LEU A 635 12.90 34.42 4.17
N ALA A 636 13.93 33.74 4.65
CA ALA A 636 14.23 32.37 4.24
C ALA A 636 13.08 31.40 4.53
N VAL A 637 12.36 31.56 5.65
CA VAL A 637 11.18 30.71 5.95
C VAL A 637 9.92 31.19 5.22
N ILE A 638 9.66 32.50 5.18
CA ILE A 638 8.42 33.06 4.63
C ILE A 638 8.36 32.92 3.10
N VAL A 639 9.43 33.25 2.37
CA VAL A 639 9.38 33.29 0.88
C VAL A 639 9.08 31.90 0.27
N PRO A 640 9.73 30.79 0.66
CA PRO A 640 9.36 29.47 0.17
C PRO A 640 7.96 29.03 0.60
N PHE A 641 7.48 29.44 1.77
CA PHE A 641 6.13 29.11 2.25
C PHE A 641 5.04 29.87 1.48
N THR A 642 5.23 31.16 1.19
CA THR A 642 4.26 31.96 0.41
C THR A 642 4.26 31.54 -1.06
N VAL A 643 5.43 31.31 -1.68
CA VAL A 643 5.55 30.76 -3.04
C VAL A 643 4.90 29.38 -3.14
N TYR A 644 5.16 28.48 -2.18
CA TYR A 644 4.51 27.17 -2.16
C TYR A 644 2.99 27.29 -2.00
N SER A 645 2.51 28.19 -1.14
CA SER A 645 1.07 28.43 -0.95
C SER A 645 0.42 28.95 -2.24
N ALA A 646 1.04 29.90 -2.94
CA ALA A 646 0.57 30.39 -4.24
C ALA A 646 0.47 29.26 -5.28
N ILE A 647 1.44 28.33 -5.31
CA ILE A 647 1.42 27.16 -6.21
C ILE A 647 0.33 26.15 -5.82
N GLU A 648 0.14 25.86 -4.53
CA GLU A 648 -0.88 24.92 -4.05
C GLU A 648 -2.30 25.46 -4.29
N PHE A 649 -2.58 26.73 -3.99
CA PHE A 649 -3.89 27.34 -4.22
C PHE A 649 -4.15 27.73 -5.69
N GLY A 650 -3.17 28.26 -6.40
CA GLY A 650 -3.32 28.74 -7.78
C GLY A 650 -3.30 27.62 -8.84
N TYR A 651 -2.51 26.56 -8.64
CA TYR A 651 -2.32 25.53 -9.66
C TYR A 651 -2.71 24.11 -9.20
N LEU A 652 -2.18 23.63 -8.07
CA LEU A 652 -2.34 22.22 -7.69
C LEU A 652 -3.76 21.87 -7.22
N ARG A 653 -4.41 22.76 -6.45
CA ARG A 653 -5.82 22.58 -6.02
C ARG A 653 -6.80 22.69 -7.19
N PRO A 654 -6.76 23.71 -8.07
CA PRO A 654 -7.66 23.77 -9.23
C PRO A 654 -7.46 22.61 -10.22
N ARG A 655 -6.21 22.24 -10.52
CA ARG A 655 -5.91 21.12 -11.44
C ARG A 655 -6.41 19.78 -10.90
N ALA A 656 -6.30 19.54 -9.59
CA ALA A 656 -6.81 18.33 -8.97
C ALA A 656 -8.35 18.31 -8.89
N ARG A 657 -8.99 19.42 -8.47
CA ARG A 657 -10.47 19.56 -8.51
C ARG A 657 -11.04 19.31 -9.91
N ARG A 658 -10.36 19.75 -10.98
CA ARG A 658 -10.74 19.47 -12.38
C ARG A 658 -10.65 17.95 -12.70
N ARG A 659 -9.61 17.25 -12.26
CA ARG A 659 -9.49 15.79 -12.42
C ARG A 659 -10.56 15.03 -11.63
N GLU A 660 -10.77 15.40 -10.37
CA GLU A 660 -11.78 14.81 -9.49
C GLU A 660 -13.19 14.95 -10.10
N LYS A 661 -13.54 16.12 -10.67
CA LYS A 661 -14.78 16.32 -11.43
C LYS A 661 -14.86 15.42 -12.67
N GLN A 662 -13.82 15.37 -13.50
CA GLN A 662 -13.79 14.53 -14.71
C GLN A 662 -13.93 13.02 -14.40
N GLU A 663 -13.40 12.55 -13.27
CA GLU A 663 -13.59 11.17 -12.79
C GLU A 663 -15.05 10.93 -12.39
N MET A 664 -15.65 11.84 -11.61
CA MET A 664 -17.06 11.77 -11.19
C MET A 664 -18.03 11.86 -12.37
N GLU A 665 -17.75 12.70 -13.36
CA GLU A 665 -18.53 12.81 -14.61
C GLU A 665 -18.48 11.51 -15.43
N LYS A 666 -17.31 10.87 -15.53
CA LYS A 666 -17.16 9.55 -16.19
C LYS A 666 -17.91 8.46 -15.44
N LEU A 667 -17.87 8.49 -14.10
CA LEU A 667 -18.63 7.58 -13.24
C LEU A 667 -20.15 7.76 -13.46
N ARG A 668 -20.66 8.99 -13.37
CA ARG A 668 -22.07 9.33 -13.59
C ARG A 668 -22.55 8.91 -14.99
N LYS A 669 -21.76 9.17 -16.05
CA LYS A 669 -22.08 8.75 -17.43
C LYS A 669 -22.08 7.22 -17.61
N ARG A 670 -21.21 6.48 -16.91
CA ARG A 670 -21.25 5.00 -16.90
C ARG A 670 -22.51 4.48 -16.21
N LEU A 671 -22.85 5.03 -15.05
CA LEU A 671 -24.04 4.62 -14.29
C LEU A 671 -25.34 4.97 -15.03
N GLN A 672 -25.47 6.16 -15.62
CA GLN A 672 -26.65 6.51 -16.45
C GLN A 672 -26.90 5.50 -17.58
N LYS A 673 -25.85 5.04 -18.27
CA LYS A 673 -25.98 3.98 -19.30
C LYS A 673 -26.45 2.64 -18.71
N ARG A 674 -25.98 2.28 -17.52
CA ARG A 674 -26.39 1.04 -16.82
C ARG A 674 -27.82 1.11 -16.28
N VAL A 675 -28.23 2.25 -15.71
CA VAL A 675 -29.61 2.50 -15.25
C VAL A 675 -30.58 2.36 -16.42
N LEU A 676 -30.27 2.93 -17.59
CA LEU A 676 -31.12 2.78 -18.78
C LEU A 676 -31.25 1.30 -19.22
N LYS A 677 -30.14 0.54 -19.22
CA LYS A 677 -30.18 -0.91 -19.51
C LYS A 677 -31.00 -1.70 -18.48
N ARG A 678 -30.81 -1.41 -17.18
CA ARG A 678 -31.60 -2.04 -16.10
C ARG A 678 -33.08 -1.68 -16.17
N LYS A 679 -33.44 -0.45 -16.57
CA LYS A 679 -34.84 -0.05 -16.81
C LYS A 679 -35.49 -0.87 -17.93
N THR A 680 -34.76 -1.14 -19.03
CA THR A 680 -35.27 -2.02 -20.10
C THR A 680 -35.37 -3.49 -19.68
N GLU A 681 -34.40 -4.01 -18.92
CA GLU A 681 -34.45 -5.38 -18.37
C GLU A 681 -35.61 -5.55 -17.37
N SER A 682 -35.81 -4.57 -16.49
CA SER A 682 -36.93 -4.49 -15.53
C SER A 682 -38.27 -4.51 -16.26
N ALA A 683 -38.47 -3.62 -17.23
CA ALA A 683 -39.73 -3.55 -17.99
C ALA A 683 -40.02 -4.86 -18.75
N GLN A 684 -38.99 -5.50 -19.31
CA GLN A 684 -39.13 -6.81 -19.96
C GLN A 684 -39.53 -7.89 -18.95
N ALA A 685 -38.86 -7.98 -17.79
CA ALA A 685 -39.22 -8.94 -16.74
C ALA A 685 -40.65 -8.72 -16.20
N ILE A 686 -41.06 -7.48 -15.97
CA ILE A 686 -42.43 -7.12 -15.57
C ILE A 686 -43.43 -7.63 -16.61
N SER A 687 -43.15 -7.44 -17.91
CA SER A 687 -44.05 -7.91 -18.98
C SER A 687 -44.20 -9.43 -19.02
N MET A 688 -43.13 -10.18 -18.71
CA MET A 688 -43.14 -11.64 -18.66
C MET A 688 -43.88 -12.20 -17.43
N MET A 689 -43.74 -11.54 -16.27
CA MET A 689 -44.38 -11.99 -15.02
C MET A 689 -45.87 -11.65 -14.93
N ARG A 690 -46.32 -10.57 -15.60
CA ARG A 690 -47.64 -9.94 -15.38
C ARG A 690 -48.83 -10.89 -15.36
N ASP A 691 -48.99 -11.72 -16.39
CA ASP A 691 -50.14 -12.63 -16.53
C ASP A 691 -50.13 -13.75 -15.46
N GLN A 692 -48.95 -14.31 -15.16
CA GLN A 692 -48.81 -15.32 -14.11
C GLN A 692 -49.08 -14.74 -12.71
N VAL A 693 -48.63 -13.50 -12.46
CA VAL A 693 -48.79 -12.82 -11.16
C VAL A 693 -50.24 -12.41 -10.92
N LEU A 694 -50.93 -11.84 -11.91
CA LEU A 694 -52.35 -11.48 -11.78
C LEU A 694 -53.19 -12.72 -11.44
N ARG A 695 -53.05 -13.81 -12.21
CA ARG A 695 -53.71 -15.11 -11.93
C ARG A 695 -53.33 -15.75 -10.60
N ARG A 696 -52.25 -15.28 -9.94
CA ARG A 696 -51.91 -15.67 -8.56
C ARG A 696 -52.66 -14.80 -7.57
N GLN A 697 -52.62 -13.47 -7.74
CA GLN A 697 -53.33 -12.50 -6.90
C GLN A 697 -54.84 -12.76 -6.90
N ASP A 698 -55.45 -13.10 -8.04
CA ASP A 698 -56.87 -13.45 -8.13
C ASP A 698 -57.25 -14.59 -7.18
N ARG A 699 -56.43 -15.66 -7.14
CA ARG A 699 -56.64 -16.83 -6.26
C ARG A 699 -56.31 -16.57 -4.79
N GLU A 700 -55.47 -15.58 -4.51
CA GLU A 700 -55.17 -15.15 -3.15
C GLU A 700 -56.27 -14.19 -2.65
N ALA A 701 -56.89 -13.40 -3.53
CA ALA A 701 -58.10 -12.61 -3.26
C ALA A 701 -59.34 -13.49 -3.01
N GLU A 702 -59.55 -14.55 -3.79
CA GLU A 702 -60.57 -15.60 -3.56
C GLU A 702 -60.44 -16.31 -2.19
N ARG A 703 -59.34 -16.07 -1.45
CA ARG A 703 -58.98 -16.73 -0.18
C ARG A 703 -58.70 -15.75 0.95
N ASP A 704 -59.10 -14.49 0.81
CA ASP A 704 -58.86 -13.39 1.78
C ASP A 704 -57.37 -13.18 2.15
N GLY A 705 -56.47 -13.62 1.27
CA GLY A 705 -55.01 -13.60 1.43
C GLY A 705 -54.36 -12.24 1.16
N LEU A 706 -53.02 -12.23 1.08
CA LEU A 706 -52.21 -11.04 0.92
C LEU A 706 -52.14 -10.56 -0.54
N VAL A 707 -52.99 -9.59 -0.90
CA VAL A 707 -53.01 -9.00 -2.25
C VAL A 707 -52.27 -7.67 -2.25
N ILE A 708 -51.18 -7.56 -3.01
CA ILE A 708 -50.46 -6.29 -3.18
C ILE A 708 -51.29 -5.35 -4.09
N VAL A 709 -51.72 -4.22 -3.54
CA VAL A 709 -52.56 -3.22 -4.23
C VAL A 709 -51.70 -2.25 -5.03
N HIS A 710 -50.60 -1.77 -4.44
CA HIS A 710 -49.68 -0.81 -5.07
C HIS A 710 -48.32 -0.85 -4.36
N ALA A 711 -47.20 -0.83 -5.10
CA ALA A 711 -45.87 -0.74 -4.51
C ALA A 711 -44.95 0.22 -5.29
N GLU A 712 -44.21 1.04 -4.55
CA GLU A 712 -43.30 2.07 -5.06
C GLU A 712 -41.90 1.88 -4.50
N TYR A 713 -40.89 2.05 -5.34
CA TYR A 713 -39.48 2.00 -4.94
C TYR A 713 -38.71 3.22 -5.48
N GLY A 714 -37.90 3.86 -4.65
CA GLY A 714 -37.14 5.04 -5.06
C GLY A 714 -36.83 6.01 -3.94
N CYS A 715 -36.55 7.27 -4.28
CA CYS A 715 -36.30 8.29 -3.28
C CYS A 715 -37.61 8.96 -2.85
N PRO A 716 -37.95 9.01 -1.55
CA PRO A 716 -39.13 9.72 -1.09
C PRO A 716 -39.00 11.22 -1.37
N PRO A 717 -40.09 11.91 -1.75
CA PRO A 717 -40.07 13.35 -1.97
C PRO A 717 -39.80 14.09 -0.66
N SER A 718 -39.03 15.18 -0.73
CA SER A 718 -38.74 16.05 0.41
C SER A 718 -40.05 16.55 1.06
N PRO A 719 -40.14 16.67 2.41
CA PRO A 719 -41.35 17.20 3.06
C PRO A 719 -41.75 18.59 2.51
N SER A 720 -40.77 19.45 2.24
CA SER A 720 -40.96 20.77 1.60
C SER A 720 -41.51 20.75 0.16
N ALA A 721 -41.55 19.59 -0.50
CA ALA A 721 -42.22 19.39 -1.79
C ALA A 721 -43.67 18.92 -1.61
N ARG A 722 -44.01 18.25 -0.50
CA ARG A 722 -45.40 17.84 -0.19
C ARG A 722 -46.30 19.05 0.05
N GLU A 723 -45.80 20.08 0.73
CA GLU A 723 -46.54 21.33 1.00
C GLU A 723 -46.84 22.10 -0.29
N LYS A 724 -45.84 22.26 -1.17
CA LYS A 724 -46.01 22.93 -2.48
C LYS A 724 -47.08 22.30 -3.35
N LYS A 725 -47.30 20.98 -3.23
CA LYS A 725 -48.29 20.24 -4.02
C LYS A 725 -49.75 20.62 -3.71
N GLN A 726 -50.01 21.43 -2.68
CA GLN A 726 -51.33 21.99 -2.39
C GLN A 726 -51.60 23.34 -3.09
N ILE A 727 -50.59 23.98 -3.72
CA ILE A 727 -50.69 25.36 -4.22
C ILE A 727 -50.59 25.44 -5.76
N GLY A 728 -51.64 24.94 -6.42
CA GLY A 728 -51.98 25.29 -7.81
C GLY A 728 -51.13 24.64 -8.94
N PRO A 729 -51.63 24.66 -10.19
CA PRO A 729 -51.04 23.91 -11.32
C PRO A 729 -49.96 24.67 -12.12
N THR A 730 -49.38 25.75 -11.58
CA THR A 730 -48.50 26.68 -12.34
C THR A 730 -47.15 26.92 -11.66
N ALA A 731 -46.46 25.85 -11.30
CA ALA A 731 -45.02 25.84 -11.11
C ALA A 731 -44.37 24.92 -12.17
N VAL A 732 -43.23 25.32 -12.73
CA VAL A 732 -42.46 24.44 -13.61
C VAL A 732 -41.90 23.30 -12.76
N ILE A 733 -42.39 22.09 -13.00
CA ILE A 733 -41.91 20.88 -12.34
C ILE A 733 -40.51 20.58 -12.89
N ASP A 734 -39.48 20.70 -12.04
CA ASP A 734 -38.19 20.06 -12.32
C ASP A 734 -38.42 18.55 -12.38
N ASP A 735 -37.90 17.90 -13.44
CA ASP A 735 -38.08 16.48 -13.82
C ASP A 735 -37.38 15.48 -12.84
N TYR A 736 -37.31 15.87 -11.57
CA TYR A 736 -36.57 15.24 -10.49
C TYR A 736 -37.33 15.16 -9.15
N ASP A 737 -38.53 15.75 -9.02
CA ASP A 737 -39.28 15.76 -7.75
C ASP A 737 -40.18 14.53 -7.52
N GLU A 738 -40.43 13.70 -8.55
CA GLU A 738 -41.13 12.40 -8.41
C GLU A 738 -40.17 11.22 -8.65
N CYS A 739 -39.35 10.91 -7.64
CA CYS A 739 -38.28 9.92 -7.70
C CYS A 739 -38.69 8.45 -7.41
N MET A 740 -39.98 8.11 -7.52
CA MET A 740 -40.52 6.76 -7.24
C MET A 740 -40.88 6.01 -8.53
N ILE A 741 -40.55 4.71 -8.60
CA ILE A 741 -40.98 3.80 -9.67
C ILE A 741 -42.01 2.78 -9.15
N ASP A 742 -43.02 2.48 -9.96
CA ASP A 742 -43.95 1.38 -9.71
C ASP A 742 -43.22 0.03 -9.79
N VAL A 743 -43.37 -0.78 -8.74
CA VAL A 743 -42.84 -2.14 -8.60
C VAL A 743 -43.92 -3.13 -8.12
N THR A 744 -45.20 -2.80 -8.31
CA THR A 744 -46.36 -3.59 -7.83
C THR A 744 -46.30 -5.04 -8.28
N ILE A 745 -46.12 -5.29 -9.60
CA ILE A 745 -46.05 -6.65 -10.16
C ILE A 745 -44.82 -7.43 -9.63
N PRO A 746 -43.58 -6.87 -9.61
CA PRO A 746 -42.43 -7.48 -8.95
C PRO A 746 -42.62 -7.82 -7.47
N VAL A 747 -43.30 -6.97 -6.68
CA VAL A 747 -43.57 -7.25 -5.27
C VAL A 747 -44.64 -8.33 -5.10
N ALA A 748 -45.70 -8.30 -5.91
CA ALA A 748 -46.72 -9.36 -5.96
C ALA A 748 -46.15 -10.72 -6.39
N ALA A 749 -45.14 -10.75 -7.27
CA ALA A 749 -44.43 -11.97 -7.66
C ALA A 749 -43.65 -12.62 -6.50
N LEU A 750 -43.32 -11.86 -5.45
CA LEU A 750 -42.62 -12.34 -4.25
C LEU A 750 -43.57 -12.76 -3.11
N VAL A 751 -44.88 -12.62 -3.28
CA VAL A 751 -45.85 -13.23 -2.36
C VAL A 751 -45.81 -14.74 -2.58
N ASP A 752 -45.60 -15.51 -1.52
CA ASP A 752 -45.82 -16.95 -1.53
C ASP A 752 -46.72 -17.38 -0.37
N GLN A 753 -47.73 -18.20 -0.69
CA GLN A 753 -48.72 -18.73 0.26
C GLN A 753 -49.40 -17.63 1.12
N GLY A 754 -49.62 -16.45 0.55
CA GLY A 754 -50.19 -15.30 1.26
C GLY A 754 -49.21 -14.56 2.19
N GLN A 755 -47.90 -14.77 2.07
CA GLN A 755 -46.87 -14.02 2.80
C GLN A 755 -45.83 -13.40 1.84
N LEU A 756 -45.45 -12.15 2.11
CA LEU A 756 -44.32 -11.47 1.45
C LEU A 756 -43.13 -11.45 2.41
N VAL A 757 -41.96 -11.92 1.97
CA VAL A 757 -40.73 -11.92 2.76
C VAL A 757 -39.55 -11.39 1.94
N ILE A 758 -39.05 -10.20 2.30
CA ILE A 758 -37.83 -9.60 1.75
C ILE A 758 -36.78 -9.56 2.86
N SER A 759 -35.70 -10.33 2.73
CA SER A 759 -34.62 -10.38 3.71
C SER A 759 -33.79 -9.08 3.70
N PRO A 760 -33.32 -8.56 4.86
CA PRO A 760 -32.40 -7.41 4.92
C PRO A 760 -31.04 -7.67 4.25
N ARG A 761 -30.73 -8.92 3.89
CA ARG A 761 -29.53 -9.28 3.11
C ARG A 761 -29.71 -9.13 1.59
N VAL A 762 -30.93 -8.90 1.11
CA VAL A 762 -31.26 -8.77 -0.32
C VAL A 762 -31.35 -7.30 -0.69
N ILE A 763 -30.46 -6.85 -1.57
CA ILE A 763 -30.48 -5.47 -2.11
C ILE A 763 -31.75 -5.33 -2.97
N LYS A 764 -32.69 -4.46 -2.57
CA LYS A 764 -34.02 -4.36 -3.23
C LYS A 764 -33.91 -4.03 -4.72
N SER A 765 -32.95 -3.18 -5.13
CA SER A 765 -32.65 -2.90 -6.56
C SER A 765 -32.05 -4.07 -7.38
N GLN A 766 -31.81 -5.25 -6.78
CA GLN A 766 -31.39 -6.47 -7.48
C GLN A 766 -32.53 -7.49 -7.66
N ILE A 767 -33.72 -7.23 -7.11
CA ILE A 767 -34.92 -8.08 -7.30
C ILE A 767 -35.33 -8.07 -8.78
N ILE A 768 -35.82 -9.20 -9.30
CA ILE A 768 -36.26 -9.31 -10.70
C ILE A 768 -37.42 -8.33 -10.95
N GLY A 769 -37.28 -7.48 -11.97
CA GLY A 769 -38.24 -6.41 -12.27
C GLY A 769 -37.99 -5.09 -11.52
N PHE A 770 -37.13 -5.03 -10.51
CA PHE A 770 -36.66 -3.76 -9.92
C PHE A 770 -35.52 -3.15 -10.75
N TYR A 771 -35.31 -1.84 -10.60
CA TYR A 771 -34.06 -1.17 -10.96
C TYR A 771 -33.80 0.01 -10.02
N ASP A 772 -32.59 0.57 -10.05
CA ASP A 772 -32.25 1.79 -9.32
C ASP A 772 -32.50 3.03 -10.21
N PRO A 773 -33.52 3.87 -9.92
CA PRO A 773 -33.76 5.09 -10.69
C PRO A 773 -32.76 6.21 -10.36
N PHE A 774 -32.23 6.26 -9.13
CA PHE A 774 -31.40 7.37 -8.63
C PHE A 774 -30.20 6.87 -7.79
N PRO A 775 -29.14 6.36 -8.44
CA PRO A 775 -27.89 6.01 -7.78
C PRO A 775 -27.32 7.20 -6.98
N PHE A 776 -26.69 6.88 -5.84
CA PHE A 776 -26.11 7.83 -4.86
C PHE A 776 -27.11 8.52 -3.91
N ARG A 777 -28.39 8.14 -3.94
CA ARG A 777 -29.40 8.56 -2.95
C ARG A 777 -29.95 7.34 -2.18
N PRO A 778 -30.33 7.50 -0.90
CA PRO A 778 -31.04 6.45 -0.17
C PRO A 778 -32.40 6.19 -0.81
N LYS A 779 -32.85 4.93 -0.75
CA LYS A 779 -34.07 4.46 -1.39
C LYS A 779 -34.96 3.73 -0.39
N LEU A 780 -36.26 3.97 -0.53
CA LEU A 780 -37.34 3.44 0.28
C LEU A 780 -38.20 2.53 -0.61
N LEU A 781 -38.62 1.38 -0.10
CA LEU A 781 -39.67 0.56 -0.68
C LEU A 781 -40.94 0.78 0.14
N ARG A 782 -42.01 1.20 -0.54
CA ARG A 782 -43.35 1.42 0.03
C ARG A 782 -44.31 0.42 -0.59
N VAL A 783 -45.03 -0.34 0.24
CA VAL A 783 -45.96 -1.39 -0.19
C VAL A 783 -47.32 -1.14 0.45
N ARG A 784 -48.38 -1.12 -0.36
CA ARG A 784 -49.77 -1.17 0.05
C ARG A 784 -50.36 -2.53 -0.31
N TYR A 785 -51.07 -3.15 0.62
CA TYR A 785 -51.66 -4.46 0.43
C TYR A 785 -53.00 -4.57 1.14
N GLN A 786 -53.85 -5.45 0.63
CA GLN A 786 -55.06 -5.91 1.29
C GLN A 786 -54.79 -7.28 1.93
N PHE A 787 -55.36 -7.51 3.10
CA PHE A 787 -55.32 -8.79 3.81
C PHE A 787 -56.57 -8.94 4.68
N SER A 788 -57.29 -10.07 4.61
CA SER A 788 -58.57 -10.26 5.33
C SER A 788 -59.54 -9.09 5.15
N GLY A 789 -59.67 -8.60 3.91
CA GLY A 789 -60.50 -7.44 3.52
C GLY A 789 -59.96 -6.05 3.89
N LYS A 790 -59.04 -5.91 4.85
CA LYS A 790 -58.48 -4.62 5.31
C LYS A 790 -57.30 -4.17 4.44
N GLU A 791 -57.17 -2.86 4.16
CA GLU A 791 -55.97 -2.28 3.55
C GLU A 791 -54.92 -1.86 4.59
N HIS A 792 -53.65 -2.10 4.27
CA HIS A 792 -52.48 -1.80 5.10
C HIS A 792 -51.33 -1.22 4.25
N MET A 793 -50.41 -0.50 4.90
CA MET A 793 -49.24 0.11 4.24
C MET A 793 -47.97 -0.08 5.10
N VAL A 794 -46.84 -0.33 4.43
CA VAL A 794 -45.52 -0.52 5.02
C VAL A 794 -44.47 0.25 4.20
N GLU A 795 -43.54 0.91 4.88
CA GLU A 795 -42.37 1.58 4.29
C GLU A 795 -41.08 0.99 4.92
N ALA A 796 -40.05 0.72 4.12
CA ALA A 796 -38.75 0.22 4.63
C ALA A 796 -37.57 0.53 3.67
N TRP A 797 -36.44 0.97 4.23
CA TRP A 797 -35.22 1.38 3.51
C TRP A 797 -34.45 0.21 2.88
N ASP A 798 -33.51 0.48 1.96
CA ASP A 798 -32.68 -0.54 1.29
C ASP A 798 -31.94 -1.51 2.24
N SER A 799 -31.69 -1.13 3.49
CA SER A 799 -31.03 -1.95 4.54
C SER A 799 -31.98 -2.80 5.37
N GLU A 800 -33.30 -2.60 5.24
CA GLU A 800 -34.32 -3.17 6.12
C GLU A 800 -35.09 -4.29 5.44
N GLY A 801 -35.38 -5.37 6.19
CA GLY A 801 -36.26 -6.43 5.72
C GLY A 801 -37.73 -5.99 5.72
N ILE A 802 -38.55 -6.69 4.94
CA ILE A 802 -40.02 -6.55 4.99
C ILE A 802 -40.61 -7.94 5.19
N THR A 803 -41.53 -8.06 6.15
CA THR A 803 -42.45 -9.19 6.26
C THR A 803 -43.88 -8.67 6.27
N CYS A 804 -44.74 -9.21 5.41
CA CYS A 804 -46.16 -8.88 5.35
C CYS A 804 -47.01 -10.17 5.23
N PRO A 805 -48.19 -10.25 5.86
CA PRO A 805 -48.77 -9.27 6.80
C PRO A 805 -47.89 -9.07 8.05
N MET A 806 -47.85 -7.84 8.57
CA MET A 806 -47.16 -7.55 9.83
C MET A 806 -47.98 -8.07 11.02
N LYS A 807 -47.33 -8.34 12.16
CA LYS A 807 -48.02 -8.77 13.40
C LYS A 807 -49.11 -7.79 13.85
N SER A 808 -48.92 -6.50 13.64
CA SER A 808 -49.89 -5.42 13.88
C SER A 808 -51.12 -5.46 12.97
N HIS A 809 -51.06 -6.17 11.85
CA HIS A 809 -52.09 -6.24 10.80
C HIS A 809 -52.82 -7.60 10.79
N LEU A 810 -52.54 -8.45 11.78
CA LEU A 810 -53.27 -9.70 12.06
C LEU A 810 -54.37 -9.51 13.13
N LEU A 811 -54.67 -8.25 13.46
CA LEU A 811 -55.65 -7.77 14.45
C LEU A 811 -56.72 -6.94 13.74
#